data_AF-A0A1F8GH07-F1
#
_entry.id   AF-A0A1F8GH07-F1
#
_cell.length_a   1.000
_cell.length_b   1.000
_cell.length_c   1.000
_cell.angle_alpha   90.00
_cell.angle_beta   90.00
_cell.angle_gamma   90.00
#
_symmetry.space_group_name_H-M   'P 1'
#
loop_
_entity.id
_entity.type
_entity.pdbx_description
1 polymer ?
#
loop_
_entity_poly.entity_id
_entity_poly.type
_entity_poly.pdbx_seq_one_letter_code
_entity_poly.pdbx_strand_id
1 'polypeptide(L)'
;MDILFKQKAQERFLKTFTVLTAVATVLVLSGVAYLAPTAWGATPADYGLKEGDTVSAAGSDDPDVYIVNEQGYKRLFLNPAIFGLYGHLGGFAAVKNVSPATRDAFPTSGLFRVDGDEKVYGLETTGEDVANLRWVNTSGAQAVADDPNFFKKVFVINAAEKALYGMGADYTSVNQVPAYTRGGSVTPAPSGPLSASLAPGNPAGATITRNAVGVEYLRFRLSGSGTVNTLTVKRSGPGVAADFGNVYVYEGATRLTSGKSFSSADGTLTFLLNKAVSGTQDLSVVGDMATATVGNVNYVQLTGVTLTGGASVSGLPVSGNSFTVSGASSGTVTVAKSGSLSDPTVGQRQALLSEFKYTTATEGGTVKRITMINGGTLKPSDLTNVKLQTLTGQEWAGTSTSNGYVVFDLGSGHFIAKGGNAVFKVLGDVGGKKDETVDLYFEYDTDTYVIGDQFGQPMAVTDTALDSASDATTLTLQGGALTLTFVGPSATTVGTTVTDVTLLRYTVTAASNIEAKKHEFVLCKDDTGNGTYDAAADTTNGWGDLTDFKVWDEDLNAVVIGPQDGSAFTASNSGACPDAVTGAEKSFTDTVDWMAGKTYNYKVTADITADDTGSGVLLASGDVLRAVLDDYSDDAGDVTVLKYAGTNTSVAAADIVPRADIAGNNITLSSSALTLSLAGSPADQTKIRGTKDTNVVGVTFAAGQASALKVTTIKITGYANDNGSSETTFDEGVSPDEDTAVTVANAMAKVQLYESETGTLIAGTDKVTSNILGTSGTGTMTFSNLNWNIPAGTSKTMLVRVDLSNNTASGTAGDDYAFDIAGTADVTALDVDSNTVNPGNQKVNGTAAAPTQVLTVKNNGSMTLATSADSPQKGAIYWGQANAPVSKFRLSSTDEGQYIEKLTFTASDSTENTHAKNNVKTVHLTYKNKAGSTLTTSQSIGNAASVNFAWSTGDANRPYVPQDSSLDIAVNADMKTKTEGATPTNASPASVYFSLDLVDKYNGSHANGFRAVGDGSGTVLDGTSSNINDVLGSNDQYVYRVYPEIAQVALAAPYSFTGTPTVFKFSITARGLSDSTLRFDNEAAGSGSFKFGVVSSGQYIVGEGASTAFSVYDEGNVLIDNNTLTQDAKTSSPNVASLTFDFSSKDVEIGGGLTKTFYIQITNPNTNYAKTTDTGRAADYFQVRLLDNEAGLINWVADYNNGTTAADTASVTGTLKSLPLYGPTFQR
;
A
#
# COMPACT_ATOMS: atom_id res chain seq x y z
N MET A 1 -26.72 -18.53 31.08
CA MET A 1 -26.84 -18.35 29.62
C MET A 1 -26.00 -17.16 29.14
N ASP A 2 -25.85 -16.09 29.95
CA ASP A 2 -24.96 -14.94 29.71
C ASP A 2 -23.44 -15.21 29.70
N ILE A 3 -23.00 -16.31 30.33
CA ILE A 3 -21.56 -16.65 30.42
C ILE A 3 -21.03 -17.23 29.09
N LEU A 4 -21.89 -17.85 28.28
CA LEU A 4 -21.53 -18.42 26.97
C LEU A 4 -21.51 -17.38 25.83
N PHE A 5 -22.18 -16.24 26.00
CA PHE A 5 -22.16 -15.15 25.01
C PHE A 5 -20.94 -14.23 25.18
N LYS A 6 -20.42 -14.05 26.40
CA LYS A 6 -19.20 -13.26 26.66
C LYS A 6 -17.92 -13.94 26.16
N GLN A 7 -17.83 -15.27 26.21
CA GLN A 7 -16.68 -16.01 25.68
C GLN A 7 -16.59 -15.98 24.14
N LYS A 8 -17.72 -16.02 23.42
CA LYS A 8 -17.73 -15.96 21.94
C LYS A 8 -17.46 -14.56 21.36
N ALA A 9 -17.69 -13.50 22.12
CA ALA A 9 -17.38 -12.12 21.72
C ALA A 9 -15.90 -11.77 21.94
N GLN A 10 -15.27 -12.27 23.02
CA GLN A 10 -13.84 -12.11 23.28
C GLN A 10 -12.95 -12.85 22.27
N GLU A 11 -13.36 -14.02 21.76
CA GLU A 11 -12.60 -14.77 20.74
C GLU A 11 -12.66 -14.14 19.33
N ARG A 12 -13.65 -13.29 19.04
CA ARG A 12 -13.75 -12.56 17.76
C ARG A 12 -13.00 -11.23 17.75
N PHE A 13 -12.82 -10.60 18.92
CA PHE A 13 -12.10 -9.33 19.05
C PHE A 13 -10.57 -9.51 19.12
N LEU A 14 -10.11 -10.69 19.58
CA LEU A 14 -8.67 -11.04 19.64
C LEU A 14 -8.03 -11.33 18.28
N LYS A 15 -8.82 -11.62 17.24
CA LYS A 15 -8.31 -12.01 15.90
C LYS A 15 -8.06 -10.83 14.95
N THR A 16 -8.60 -9.65 15.23
CA THR A 16 -8.42 -8.46 14.38
C THR A 16 -7.24 -7.61 14.83
N PHE A 17 -6.79 -7.74 16.09
CA PHE A 17 -5.72 -6.92 16.66
C PHE A 17 -4.31 -7.42 16.27
N THR A 18 -4.12 -8.73 16.04
CA THR A 18 -2.82 -9.36 15.76
C THR A 18 -2.30 -9.18 14.33
N VAL A 19 -3.17 -8.77 13.39
CA VAL A 19 -2.77 -8.49 12.00
C VAL A 19 -2.23 -7.05 11.83
N LEU A 20 -2.71 -6.09 12.61
CA LEU A 20 -2.30 -4.68 12.48
C LEU A 20 -1.00 -4.35 13.22
N THR A 21 -0.72 -5.01 14.36
CA THR A 21 0.52 -4.79 15.12
C THR A 21 1.76 -5.35 14.41
N ALA A 22 1.59 -6.27 13.47
CA ALA A 22 2.68 -6.87 12.71
C ALA A 22 3.35 -5.92 11.71
N VAL A 23 2.58 -4.99 11.14
CA VAL A 23 3.04 -4.09 10.06
C VAL A 23 3.73 -2.84 10.62
N ALA A 24 3.33 -2.37 11.81
CA ALA A 24 3.87 -1.15 12.40
C ALA A 24 5.24 -1.34 13.08
N THR A 25 5.52 -2.49 13.70
CA THR A 25 6.79 -2.71 14.43
C THR A 25 7.99 -2.94 13.52
N VAL A 26 7.75 -3.35 12.27
CA VAL A 26 8.82 -3.59 11.29
C VAL A 26 9.35 -2.28 10.69
N LEU A 27 8.51 -1.24 10.58
CA LEU A 27 8.91 0.02 9.95
C LEU A 27 9.81 0.90 10.84
N VAL A 28 9.88 0.63 12.15
CA VAL A 28 10.59 1.47 13.13
C VAL A 28 12.04 1.01 13.37
N LEU A 29 12.44 -0.15 12.84
CA LEU A 29 13.81 -0.71 12.99
C LEU A 29 14.71 -0.54 11.74
N SER A 30 14.19 -0.02 10.63
CA SER A 30 14.97 0.29 9.44
C SER A 30 15.25 1.79 9.35
N GLY A 31 16.36 2.22 9.94
CA GLY A 31 16.92 3.55 9.71
C GLY A 31 17.10 3.81 8.21
N VAL A 32 16.49 4.89 7.73
CA VAL A 32 16.68 5.55 6.43
C VAL A 32 16.79 4.59 5.23
N ALA A 33 15.64 4.09 4.75
CA ALA A 33 15.53 3.51 3.42
C ALA A 33 15.35 4.63 2.37
N TYR A 34 16.36 4.79 1.51
CA TYR A 34 16.35 5.62 0.32
C TYR A 34 15.14 5.28 -0.57
N LEU A 35 14.27 6.26 -0.84
CA LEU A 35 13.15 6.15 -1.78
C LEU A 35 13.66 5.98 -3.21
N ALA A 36 13.83 4.74 -3.65
CA ALA A 36 13.85 4.38 -5.07
C ALA A 36 12.47 3.82 -5.46
N PRO A 37 11.87 4.25 -6.60
CA PRO A 37 10.58 3.72 -7.03
C PRO A 37 10.74 2.25 -7.43
N THR A 38 10.13 1.35 -6.65
CA THR A 38 10.02 -0.07 -7.01
C THR A 38 8.67 -0.32 -7.67
N ALA A 39 8.68 -1.01 -8.80
CA ALA A 39 7.48 -1.37 -9.56
C ALA A 39 6.44 -2.06 -8.68
N TRP A 40 5.18 -1.59 -8.72
CA TRP A 40 4.09 -2.13 -7.91
C TRP A 40 3.72 -3.54 -8.40
N GLY A 41 3.71 -4.51 -7.49
CA GLY A 41 3.12 -5.83 -7.72
C GLY A 41 1.59 -5.75 -7.84
N ALA A 42 0.97 -6.81 -8.35
CA ALA A 42 -0.48 -6.94 -8.42
C ALA A 42 -1.13 -6.75 -7.04
N THR A 43 -2.13 -5.88 -6.93
CA THR A 43 -2.91 -5.69 -5.71
C THR A 43 -4.18 -6.55 -5.76
N PRO A 44 -4.74 -7.00 -4.61
CA PRO A 44 -6.01 -7.73 -4.59
C PRO A 44 -7.12 -7.01 -5.36
N ALA A 45 -7.19 -5.68 -5.25
CA ALA A 45 -8.19 -4.84 -5.90
C ALA A 45 -8.16 -4.95 -7.43
N ASP A 46 -6.99 -5.15 -8.05
CA ASP A 46 -6.83 -5.31 -9.51
C ASP A 46 -7.60 -6.52 -10.06
N TYR A 47 -7.95 -7.47 -9.19
CA TYR A 47 -8.66 -8.71 -9.53
C TYR A 47 -10.02 -8.84 -8.81
N GLY A 48 -10.53 -7.76 -8.22
CA GLY A 48 -11.80 -7.79 -7.47
C GLY A 48 -11.73 -8.57 -6.15
N LEU A 49 -10.53 -8.72 -5.59
CA LEU A 49 -10.25 -9.31 -4.30
C LEU A 49 -9.92 -8.22 -3.27
N LYS A 50 -9.92 -8.57 -1.99
CA LYS A 50 -9.46 -7.74 -0.87
C LYS A 50 -8.51 -8.53 0.02
N GLU A 51 -7.72 -7.83 0.83
CA GLU A 51 -6.90 -8.46 1.87
C GLU A 51 -7.68 -9.49 2.70
N GLY A 52 -7.09 -10.68 2.87
CA GLY A 52 -7.65 -11.77 3.64
C GLY A 52 -8.69 -12.61 2.90
N ASP A 53 -9.03 -12.30 1.64
CA ASP A 53 -9.85 -13.19 0.84
C ASP A 53 -9.17 -14.55 0.67
N THR A 54 -9.96 -15.61 0.79
CA THR A 54 -9.50 -16.97 0.51
C THR A 54 -9.88 -17.34 -0.92
N VAL A 55 -8.94 -17.88 -1.68
CA VAL A 55 -9.09 -18.16 -3.12
C VAL A 55 -8.67 -19.57 -3.46
N SER A 56 -9.34 -20.14 -4.47
CA SER A 56 -9.00 -21.40 -5.15
C SER A 56 -9.18 -21.19 -6.65
N ALA A 57 -8.42 -21.91 -7.48
CA ALA A 57 -8.45 -21.70 -8.93
C ALA A 57 -9.45 -22.62 -9.66
N ALA A 58 -10.48 -22.03 -10.27
CA ALA A 58 -11.48 -22.70 -11.08
C ALA A 58 -10.84 -23.27 -12.36
N GLY A 59 -11.03 -24.56 -12.64
CA GLY A 59 -10.50 -25.19 -13.85
C GLY A 59 -8.98 -25.42 -13.85
N SER A 60 -8.34 -25.35 -12.68
CA SER A 60 -6.96 -25.79 -12.45
C SER A 60 -6.95 -27.20 -11.84
N ASP A 61 -5.86 -27.95 -12.05
CA ASP A 61 -5.58 -29.20 -11.34
C ASP A 61 -5.10 -28.98 -9.89
N ASP A 62 -5.14 -27.73 -9.40
CA ASP A 62 -4.77 -27.30 -8.06
C ASP A 62 -6.03 -27.03 -7.20
N PRO A 63 -6.40 -27.92 -6.26
CA PRO A 63 -7.49 -27.74 -5.31
C PRO A 63 -7.07 -26.99 -4.04
N ASP A 64 -5.85 -26.46 -3.97
CA ASP A 64 -5.32 -25.82 -2.77
C ASP A 64 -6.02 -24.48 -2.51
N VAL A 65 -6.19 -24.17 -1.22
CA VAL A 65 -6.78 -22.90 -0.77
C VAL A 65 -5.66 -21.94 -0.36
N TYR A 66 -5.72 -20.72 -0.85
CA TYR A 66 -4.77 -19.65 -0.51
C TYR A 66 -5.48 -18.48 0.18
N ILE A 67 -4.76 -17.72 1.00
CA ILE A 67 -5.18 -16.40 1.51
C ILE A 67 -4.27 -15.32 0.90
N VAL A 68 -4.86 -14.25 0.35
CA VAL A 68 -4.12 -13.13 -0.27
C VAL A 68 -3.91 -11.98 0.72
N ASN A 69 -2.77 -11.28 0.63
CA ASN A 69 -2.51 -10.05 1.38
C ASN A 69 -2.54 -8.81 0.48
N GLU A 70 -2.62 -7.63 1.08
CA GLU A 70 -2.68 -6.35 0.35
C GLU A 70 -1.37 -6.03 -0.38
N GLN A 71 -0.26 -6.65 0.04
CA GLN A 71 1.08 -6.43 -0.52
C GLN A 71 1.36 -7.27 -1.78
N GLY A 72 0.37 -7.99 -2.29
CA GLY A 72 0.44 -8.71 -3.57
C GLY A 72 0.99 -10.14 -3.48
N TYR A 73 0.94 -10.78 -2.31
CA TYR A 73 1.36 -12.15 -2.07
C TYR A 73 0.20 -13.02 -1.59
N LYS A 74 0.34 -14.35 -1.76
CA LYS A 74 -0.60 -15.33 -1.23
C LYS A 74 0.09 -16.34 -0.31
N ARG A 75 -0.64 -16.90 0.64
CA ARG A 75 -0.19 -18.00 1.50
C ARG A 75 -1.07 -19.21 1.31
N LEU A 76 -0.46 -20.39 1.23
CA LEU A 76 -1.14 -21.67 1.20
C LEU A 76 -1.69 -22.07 2.59
N PHE A 77 -2.92 -22.61 2.62
CA PHE A 77 -3.34 -23.50 3.71
C PHE A 77 -3.00 -24.93 3.34
N LEU A 78 -1.93 -25.47 3.94
CA LEU A 78 -1.30 -26.70 3.46
C LEU A 78 -2.22 -27.92 3.44
N ASN A 79 -3.16 -28.02 4.38
CA ASN A 79 -4.13 -29.11 4.41
C ASN A 79 -5.47 -28.66 5.02
N PRO A 80 -6.55 -29.45 4.88
CA PRO A 80 -7.87 -29.10 5.41
C PRO A 80 -7.92 -28.90 6.93
N ALA A 81 -7.05 -29.57 7.69
CA ALA A 81 -7.00 -29.40 9.15
C ALA A 81 -6.46 -28.01 9.51
N ILE A 82 -5.42 -27.54 8.81
CA ILE A 82 -4.88 -26.19 8.95
C ILE A 82 -5.93 -25.16 8.55
N PHE A 83 -6.62 -25.32 7.42
CA PHE A 83 -7.69 -24.40 7.03
C PHE A 83 -8.84 -24.38 8.05
N GLY A 84 -9.17 -25.54 8.64
CA GLY A 84 -10.17 -25.67 9.69
C GLY A 84 -9.89 -24.85 10.96
N LEU A 85 -8.62 -24.57 11.28
CA LEU A 85 -8.25 -23.69 12.40
C LEU A 85 -8.72 -22.23 12.17
N TYR A 86 -8.93 -21.85 10.90
CA TYR A 86 -9.33 -20.52 10.48
C TYR A 86 -10.82 -20.43 10.13
N GLY A 87 -11.69 -21.16 10.83
CA GLY A 87 -13.15 -21.14 10.58
C GLY A 87 -13.83 -19.75 10.63
N HIS A 88 -13.17 -18.75 11.22
CA HIS A 88 -13.60 -17.34 11.18
C HIS A 88 -13.53 -16.71 9.79
N LEU A 89 -12.79 -17.31 8.85
CA LEU A 89 -12.73 -16.91 7.44
C LEU A 89 -13.94 -17.40 6.62
N GLY A 90 -14.92 -18.06 7.26
CA GLY A 90 -16.15 -18.52 6.60
C GLY A 90 -16.10 -19.95 6.04
N GLY A 91 -14.98 -20.66 6.22
CA GLY A 91 -14.80 -22.05 5.78
C GLY A 91 -14.81 -22.22 4.25
N PHE A 92 -14.89 -23.47 3.78
CA PHE A 92 -14.79 -23.77 2.34
C PHE A 92 -15.87 -23.08 1.47
N ALA A 93 -17.02 -22.73 2.05
CA ALA A 93 -18.09 -22.01 1.36
C ALA A 93 -17.75 -20.55 1.05
N ALA A 94 -16.79 -19.96 1.76
CA ALA A 94 -16.34 -18.59 1.56
C ALA A 94 -15.11 -18.48 0.64
N VAL A 95 -14.53 -19.62 0.21
CA VAL A 95 -13.41 -19.65 -0.73
C VAL A 95 -13.89 -19.19 -2.10
N LYS A 96 -13.33 -18.08 -2.59
CA LYS A 96 -13.65 -17.52 -3.89
C LYS A 96 -13.01 -18.36 -4.99
N ASN A 97 -13.81 -18.74 -5.97
CA ASN A 97 -13.32 -19.46 -7.15
C ASN A 97 -12.84 -18.44 -8.19
N VAL A 98 -11.53 -18.37 -8.43
CA VAL A 98 -10.88 -17.40 -9.33
C VAL A 98 -10.25 -18.10 -10.53
N SER A 99 -9.83 -17.36 -11.56
CA SER A 99 -9.08 -17.98 -12.67
C SER A 99 -7.65 -18.38 -12.23
N PRO A 100 -7.00 -19.36 -12.88
CA PRO A 100 -5.59 -19.67 -12.61
C PRO A 100 -4.67 -18.46 -12.77
N ALA A 101 -4.91 -17.62 -13.77
CA ALA A 101 -4.17 -16.38 -13.99
C ALA A 101 -4.33 -15.38 -12.83
N THR A 102 -5.54 -15.25 -12.26
CA THR A 102 -5.79 -14.42 -11.07
C THR A 102 -5.05 -14.97 -9.84
N ARG A 103 -5.07 -16.29 -9.63
CA ARG A 103 -4.32 -16.92 -8.54
C ARG A 103 -2.82 -16.68 -8.71
N ASP A 104 -2.30 -16.83 -9.92
CA ASP A 104 -0.85 -16.78 -10.23
C ASP A 104 -0.30 -15.35 -10.31
N ALA A 105 -1.16 -14.34 -10.39
CA ALA A 105 -0.78 -12.94 -10.23
C ALA A 105 -0.19 -12.63 -8.85
N PHE A 106 -0.53 -13.42 -7.83
CA PHE A 106 0.01 -13.31 -6.47
C PHE A 106 1.05 -14.42 -6.23
N PRO A 107 2.35 -14.12 -6.06
CA PRO A 107 3.35 -15.13 -5.74
C PRO A 107 3.08 -15.76 -4.37
N THR A 108 3.30 -17.08 -4.24
CA THR A 108 3.11 -17.79 -2.97
C THR A 108 4.28 -17.52 -2.03
N SER A 109 4.00 -17.08 -0.80
CA SER A 109 5.00 -16.97 0.26
C SER A 109 5.06 -18.23 1.12
N GLY A 110 6.28 -18.67 1.42
CA GLY A 110 6.59 -19.69 2.42
C GLY A 110 7.14 -19.12 3.74
N LEU A 111 7.02 -17.80 3.99
CA LEU A 111 7.58 -17.15 5.18
C LEU A 111 6.49 -16.95 6.24
N PHE A 112 6.59 -17.65 7.37
CA PHE A 112 5.61 -17.61 8.44
C PHE A 112 6.20 -17.08 9.74
N ARG A 113 5.44 -16.24 10.44
CA ARG A 113 5.76 -15.82 11.80
C ARG A 113 4.66 -16.31 12.73
N VAL A 114 5.03 -16.89 13.86
CA VAL A 114 4.03 -17.33 14.84
C VAL A 114 3.55 -16.09 15.59
N ASP A 115 2.25 -15.99 15.82
CA ASP A 115 1.65 -14.89 16.57
C ASP A 115 2.31 -14.75 17.96
N GLY A 116 2.85 -13.57 18.26
CA GLY A 116 3.63 -13.29 19.48
C GLY A 116 5.10 -13.78 19.49
N ASP A 117 5.63 -14.31 18.39
CA ASP A 117 7.05 -14.70 18.23
C ASP A 117 7.76 -13.72 17.27
N GLU A 118 9.03 -13.42 17.54
CA GLU A 118 9.88 -12.60 16.64
C GLU A 118 10.48 -13.45 15.51
N LYS A 119 10.58 -14.77 15.69
CA LYS A 119 11.18 -15.67 14.70
C LYS A 119 10.33 -15.82 13.46
N VAL A 120 10.96 -15.64 12.29
CA VAL A 120 10.39 -15.98 10.99
C VAL A 120 10.89 -17.35 10.56
N TYR A 121 9.97 -18.22 10.19
CA TYR A 121 10.22 -19.58 9.73
C TYR A 121 9.97 -19.68 8.23
N GLY A 122 10.84 -20.39 7.52
CA GLY A 122 10.61 -20.83 6.15
C GLY A 122 9.85 -22.16 6.12
N LEU A 123 8.86 -22.27 5.24
CA LEU A 123 8.09 -23.47 4.98
C LEU A 123 8.83 -24.38 3.99
N GLU A 124 9.12 -25.60 4.42
CA GLU A 124 9.67 -26.67 3.59
C GLU A 124 8.60 -27.77 3.43
N THR A 125 7.90 -27.79 2.29
CA THR A 125 6.91 -28.84 2.01
C THR A 125 7.61 -30.18 1.76
N THR A 126 7.28 -31.20 2.55
CA THR A 126 7.87 -32.55 2.46
C THR A 126 6.91 -33.58 1.85
N GLY A 127 5.67 -33.16 1.57
CA GLY A 127 4.64 -33.91 0.83
C GLY A 127 3.46 -33.00 0.44
N GLU A 128 2.40 -33.57 -0.13
CA GLU A 128 1.22 -32.81 -0.61
C GLU A 128 0.49 -32.07 0.53
N ASP A 129 0.45 -32.65 1.74
CA ASP A 129 -0.25 -32.10 2.91
C ASP A 129 0.64 -31.98 4.16
N VAL A 130 1.96 -32.13 3.99
CA VAL A 130 2.94 -32.22 5.10
C VAL A 130 4.14 -31.30 4.83
N ALA A 131 4.56 -30.54 5.84
CA ALA A 131 5.69 -29.63 5.76
C ALA A 131 6.43 -29.47 7.10
N ASN A 132 7.69 -29.04 7.01
CA ASN A 132 8.49 -28.61 8.14
C ASN A 132 8.63 -27.09 8.16
N LEU A 133 8.70 -26.50 9.35
CA LEU A 133 9.16 -25.15 9.57
C LEU A 133 10.64 -25.14 9.96
N ARG A 134 11.40 -24.20 9.41
CA ARG A 134 12.82 -23.98 9.71
C ARG A 134 13.04 -22.52 10.05
N TRP A 135 13.66 -22.23 11.19
CA TRP A 135 13.91 -20.84 11.57
C TRP A 135 14.91 -20.21 10.60
N VAL A 136 14.60 -19.03 10.06
CA VAL A 136 15.54 -18.23 9.27
C VAL A 136 16.38 -17.42 10.25
N ASN A 137 17.49 -18.00 10.69
CA ASN A 137 18.43 -17.43 11.63
C ASN A 137 19.35 -16.42 10.93
N THR A 138 18.80 -15.25 10.63
CA THR A 138 19.51 -14.10 10.06
C THR A 138 18.99 -12.79 10.68
N SER A 139 19.74 -11.70 10.57
CA SER A 139 19.29 -10.39 11.07
C SER A 139 18.21 -9.78 10.17
N GLY A 140 17.37 -8.90 10.71
CA GLY A 140 16.36 -8.21 9.90
C GLY A 140 16.96 -7.40 8.74
N ALA A 141 18.13 -6.79 8.94
CA ALA A 141 18.84 -6.06 7.89
C ALA A 141 19.34 -7.01 6.79
N GLN A 142 19.92 -8.16 7.16
CA GLN A 142 20.36 -9.16 6.20
C GLN A 142 19.17 -9.80 5.47
N ALA A 143 18.03 -9.99 6.15
CA ALA A 143 16.82 -10.50 5.51
C ALA A 143 16.28 -9.55 4.42
N VAL A 144 16.33 -8.23 4.65
CA VAL A 144 15.96 -7.22 3.65
C VAL A 144 17.00 -7.12 2.52
N ALA A 145 18.28 -7.35 2.83
CA ALA A 145 19.33 -7.41 1.81
C ALA A 145 19.17 -8.65 0.90
N ASP A 146 18.83 -9.80 1.49
CA ASP A 146 18.55 -11.04 0.77
C ASP A 146 17.28 -10.91 -0.10
N ASP A 147 16.24 -10.27 0.44
CA ASP A 147 14.97 -10.00 -0.26
C ASP A 147 14.38 -8.64 0.16
N PRO A 148 14.40 -7.62 -0.71
CA PRO A 148 13.85 -6.29 -0.41
C PRO A 148 12.35 -6.30 -0.06
N ASN A 149 11.63 -7.37 -0.42
CA ASN A 149 10.22 -7.55 -0.09
C ASN A 149 10.00 -8.53 1.08
N PHE A 150 11.03 -8.93 1.82
CA PHE A 150 10.98 -9.91 2.90
C PHE A 150 9.76 -9.72 3.81
N PHE A 151 9.59 -8.53 4.38
CA PHE A 151 8.49 -8.25 5.31
C PHE A 151 7.11 -8.22 4.65
N LYS A 152 7.02 -7.95 3.34
CA LYS A 152 5.76 -8.04 2.58
C LYS A 152 5.31 -9.48 2.34
N LYS A 153 6.24 -10.43 2.46
CA LYS A 153 6.01 -11.87 2.28
C LYS A 153 5.71 -12.59 3.60
N VAL A 154 5.93 -12.00 4.77
CA VAL A 154 5.73 -12.69 6.04
C VAL A 154 4.23 -12.75 6.40
N PHE A 155 3.70 -13.96 6.55
CA PHE A 155 2.34 -14.19 7.05
C PHE A 155 2.34 -14.63 8.50
N VAL A 156 1.40 -14.12 9.29
CA VAL A 156 1.23 -14.52 10.70
C VAL A 156 0.38 -15.79 10.79
N ILE A 157 0.86 -16.79 11.54
CA ILE A 157 0.15 -18.04 11.83
C ILE A 157 -0.05 -18.20 13.35
N ASN A 158 -1.12 -18.87 13.76
CA ASN A 158 -1.34 -19.15 15.19
C ASN A 158 -0.49 -20.34 15.68
N ALA A 159 -0.30 -20.45 17.00
CA ALA A 159 0.48 -21.53 17.61
C ALA A 159 -0.07 -22.95 17.33
N ALA A 160 -1.40 -23.08 17.15
CA ALA A 160 -2.03 -24.36 16.83
C ALA A 160 -1.70 -24.82 15.39
N GLU A 161 -1.57 -23.87 14.44
CA GLU A 161 -1.10 -24.16 13.09
C GLU A 161 0.38 -24.56 13.11
N LYS A 162 1.22 -23.83 13.87
CA LYS A 162 2.64 -24.18 14.04
C LYS A 162 2.81 -25.65 14.46
N ALA A 163 1.97 -26.12 15.38
CA ALA A 163 2.02 -27.48 15.91
C ALA A 163 1.64 -28.58 14.89
N LEU A 164 1.06 -28.21 13.74
CA LEU A 164 0.74 -29.14 12.65
C LEU A 164 1.90 -29.30 11.65
N TYR A 165 2.96 -28.50 11.76
CA TYR A 165 4.19 -28.65 10.99
C TYR A 165 5.26 -29.42 11.78
N GLY A 166 6.13 -30.15 11.08
CA GLY A 166 7.38 -30.62 11.68
C GLY A 166 8.38 -29.47 11.87
N MET A 167 9.48 -29.72 12.58
CA MET A 167 10.59 -28.74 12.71
C MET A 167 11.84 -29.31 12.03
N GLY A 168 12.45 -28.51 11.15
CA GLY A 168 13.72 -28.84 10.49
C GLY A 168 14.90 -28.05 11.08
N ALA A 169 16.10 -28.28 10.56
CA ALA A 169 17.28 -27.50 10.90
C ALA A 169 17.17 -26.04 10.40
N ASP A 170 17.74 -25.10 11.13
CA ASP A 170 17.64 -23.67 10.82
C ASP A 170 18.26 -23.34 9.45
N TYR A 171 17.66 -22.35 8.78
CA TYR A 171 18.25 -21.65 7.65
C TYR A 171 19.12 -20.50 8.17
N THR A 172 20.21 -20.19 7.48
CA THR A 172 21.11 -19.07 7.77
C THR A 172 20.85 -17.85 6.88
N SER A 173 19.94 -17.94 5.90
CA SER A 173 19.58 -16.86 4.97
C SER A 173 18.17 -17.03 4.42
N VAL A 174 17.51 -15.92 4.03
CA VAL A 174 16.18 -15.94 3.40
C VAL A 174 16.22 -16.69 2.06
N ASN A 175 17.34 -16.64 1.34
CA ASN A 175 17.52 -17.29 0.04
C ASN A 175 17.46 -18.82 0.09
N GLN A 176 17.53 -19.41 1.30
CA GLN A 176 17.40 -20.85 1.49
C GLN A 176 15.94 -21.31 1.64
N VAL A 177 14.99 -20.39 1.82
CA VAL A 177 13.57 -20.71 1.90
C VAL A 177 13.06 -21.10 0.51
N PRO A 178 12.59 -22.34 0.31
CA PRO A 178 12.12 -22.79 -0.99
C PRO A 178 10.90 -21.99 -1.45
N ALA A 179 10.82 -21.71 -2.75
CA ALA A 179 9.57 -21.26 -3.34
C ALA A 179 8.55 -22.41 -3.30
N TYR A 180 7.31 -22.12 -2.87
CA TYR A 180 6.28 -23.14 -2.80
C TYR A 180 5.91 -23.67 -4.20
N THR A 181 5.89 -24.99 -4.34
CA THR A 181 5.35 -25.70 -5.51
C THR A 181 4.44 -26.82 -5.05
N ARG A 182 3.22 -26.86 -5.59
CA ARG A 182 2.23 -27.89 -5.31
C ARG A 182 2.72 -29.28 -5.71
N GLY A 183 2.35 -30.31 -4.93
CA GLY A 183 2.83 -31.69 -5.07
C GLY A 183 4.05 -32.01 -4.20
N GLY A 184 4.42 -31.06 -3.33
CA GLY A 184 5.69 -31.06 -2.62
C GLY A 184 6.82 -30.72 -3.57
N SER A 185 7.62 -29.72 -3.22
CA SER A 185 9.02 -29.79 -3.66
C SER A 185 9.65 -30.97 -2.91
N VAL A 186 9.52 -32.17 -3.47
CA VAL A 186 10.72 -32.98 -3.56
C VAL A 186 11.63 -32.32 -4.62
N THR A 187 12.20 -31.16 -4.31
CA THR A 187 13.61 -31.28 -4.04
C THR A 187 13.66 -32.02 -2.72
N PRO A 188 13.89 -33.35 -2.73
CA PRO A 188 14.67 -33.83 -1.60
C PRO A 188 15.87 -32.87 -1.55
N ALA A 189 16.46 -32.54 -0.40
CA ALA A 189 17.90 -32.36 -0.46
C ALA A 189 18.37 -33.62 -1.19
N PRO A 190 18.78 -33.59 -2.48
CA PRO A 190 18.67 -34.80 -3.26
C PRO A 190 19.68 -35.74 -2.66
N SER A 191 19.19 -36.71 -1.91
CA SER A 191 19.99 -37.87 -1.53
C SER A 191 20.03 -38.85 -2.69
N GLY A 192 19.46 -38.47 -3.85
CA GLY A 192 19.67 -39.08 -5.15
C GLY A 192 20.77 -38.39 -5.97
N PRO A 193 21.29 -39.07 -7.01
CA PRO A 193 22.35 -38.55 -7.88
C PRO A 193 21.99 -37.19 -8.50
N LEU A 194 22.99 -36.31 -8.71
CA LEU A 194 22.85 -34.98 -9.29
C LEU A 194 22.09 -35.02 -10.65
N SER A 195 21.25 -34.03 -10.90
CA SER A 195 20.56 -33.82 -12.18
C SER A 195 20.81 -32.40 -12.72
N ALA A 196 20.80 -32.23 -14.03
CA ALA A 196 20.97 -30.93 -14.70
C ALA A 196 19.70 -30.52 -15.46
N SER A 197 19.33 -29.25 -15.40
CA SER A 197 18.24 -28.66 -16.19
C SER A 197 18.60 -27.24 -16.62
N LEU A 198 17.80 -26.63 -17.50
CA LEU A 198 17.92 -25.21 -17.78
C LEU A 198 17.54 -24.41 -16.52
N ALA A 199 18.33 -23.41 -16.15
CA ALA A 199 18.02 -22.57 -14.99
C ALA A 199 17.01 -21.46 -15.37
N PRO A 200 16.17 -21.03 -14.42
CA PRO A 200 15.46 -19.76 -14.53
C PRO A 200 16.45 -18.61 -14.81
N GLY A 201 16.11 -17.73 -15.74
CA GLY A 201 16.99 -16.64 -16.15
C GLY A 201 18.10 -17.03 -17.14
N ASN A 202 18.02 -18.21 -17.77
CA ASN A 202 18.85 -18.52 -18.93
C ASN A 202 18.70 -17.42 -20.02
N PRO A 203 19.82 -16.92 -20.59
CA PRO A 203 19.78 -15.76 -21.48
C PRO A 203 18.98 -16.04 -22.75
N ALA A 204 18.16 -15.07 -23.16
CA ALA A 204 17.40 -15.13 -24.40
C ALA A 204 18.34 -15.08 -25.61
N GLY A 205 17.98 -15.78 -26.69
CA GLY A 205 18.76 -15.70 -27.94
C GLY A 205 18.79 -14.27 -28.47
N ALA A 206 19.98 -13.76 -28.78
CA ALA A 206 20.18 -12.38 -29.17
C ALA A 206 21.26 -12.22 -30.26
N THR A 207 21.30 -11.04 -30.86
CA THR A 207 22.41 -10.63 -31.74
C THR A 207 23.45 -9.91 -30.90
N ILE A 208 24.67 -10.44 -30.83
CA ILE A 208 25.76 -9.93 -30.00
C ILE A 208 26.82 -9.25 -30.85
N THR A 209 27.46 -8.20 -30.32
CA THR A 209 28.55 -7.51 -31.01
C THR A 209 29.80 -8.40 -31.08
N ARG A 210 30.59 -8.19 -32.14
CA ARG A 210 31.69 -9.10 -32.48
C ARG A 210 32.90 -9.06 -31.54
N ASN A 211 32.93 -8.17 -30.55
CA ASN A 211 34.04 -7.97 -29.61
C ASN A 211 33.55 -7.91 -28.14
N ALA A 212 32.32 -8.36 -27.86
CA ALA A 212 31.79 -8.38 -26.51
C ALA A 212 32.57 -9.36 -25.61
N VAL A 213 32.96 -8.93 -24.42
CA VAL A 213 33.62 -9.74 -23.40
C VAL A 213 32.62 -10.09 -22.29
N GLY A 214 32.56 -11.34 -21.83
CA GLY A 214 31.67 -11.74 -20.75
C GLY A 214 30.21 -12.02 -21.16
N VAL A 215 29.97 -12.50 -22.38
CA VAL A 215 28.62 -12.85 -22.84
C VAL A 215 28.16 -14.17 -22.21
N GLU A 216 27.02 -14.17 -21.54
CA GLU A 216 26.42 -15.40 -21.01
C GLU A 216 25.65 -16.15 -22.11
N TYR A 217 25.98 -17.44 -22.32
CA TYR A 217 25.40 -18.28 -23.38
C TYR A 217 24.42 -19.34 -22.86
N LEU A 218 24.62 -19.79 -21.62
CA LEU A 218 23.84 -20.84 -21.01
C LEU A 218 23.83 -20.66 -19.49
N ARG A 219 22.66 -20.63 -18.89
CA ARG A 219 22.47 -20.81 -17.45
C ARG A 219 21.78 -22.12 -17.18
N PHE A 220 22.41 -22.98 -16.39
CA PHE A 220 21.89 -24.30 -16.06
C PHE A 220 21.83 -24.48 -14.54
N ARG A 221 20.87 -25.28 -14.10
CA ARG A 221 20.65 -25.62 -12.70
C ARG A 221 21.11 -27.05 -12.47
N LEU A 222 21.92 -27.24 -11.43
CA LEU A 222 22.24 -28.54 -10.88
C LEU A 222 21.38 -28.77 -9.65
N SER A 223 20.55 -29.81 -9.67
CA SER A 223 19.72 -30.20 -8.53
C SER A 223 20.22 -31.55 -8.03
N GLY A 224 20.83 -31.57 -6.85
CA GLY A 224 21.47 -32.77 -6.33
C GLY A 224 22.12 -32.62 -4.96
N SER A 225 22.70 -33.71 -4.47
CA SER A 225 23.88 -33.63 -3.63
C SER A 225 25.06 -34.30 -4.33
N GLY A 226 26.26 -33.73 -4.20
CA GLY A 226 27.48 -34.29 -4.76
C GLY A 226 28.49 -33.22 -5.16
N THR A 227 29.76 -33.60 -5.25
CA THR A 227 30.82 -32.71 -5.70
C THR A 227 31.04 -32.87 -7.19
N VAL A 228 30.77 -31.82 -7.96
CA VAL A 228 31.04 -31.75 -9.39
C VAL A 228 32.55 -31.65 -9.61
N ASN A 229 33.14 -32.72 -10.14
CA ASN A 229 34.55 -32.75 -10.47
C ASN A 229 34.81 -32.05 -11.81
N THR A 230 34.07 -32.42 -12.86
CA THR A 230 34.18 -31.82 -14.19
C THR A 230 32.83 -31.44 -14.81
N LEU A 231 32.84 -30.38 -15.62
CA LEU A 231 31.75 -30.01 -16.53
C LEU A 231 32.26 -30.01 -17.97
N THR A 232 31.59 -30.72 -18.87
CA THR A 232 31.89 -30.73 -20.31
C THR A 232 30.80 -29.98 -21.06
N VAL A 233 31.18 -28.90 -21.73
CA VAL A 233 30.32 -28.08 -22.58
C VAL A 233 30.70 -28.26 -24.04
N LYS A 234 29.75 -28.03 -24.94
CA LYS A 234 29.94 -28.11 -26.39
C LYS A 234 29.34 -26.88 -27.06
N ARG A 235 30.11 -26.27 -27.96
CA ARG A 235 29.62 -25.25 -28.89
C ARG A 235 28.91 -25.94 -30.07
N SER A 236 27.72 -25.47 -30.39
CA SER A 236 26.90 -25.94 -31.50
C SER A 236 26.36 -24.76 -32.32
N GLY A 237 25.82 -25.04 -33.52
CA GLY A 237 25.37 -24.03 -34.48
C GLY A 237 26.37 -23.79 -35.63
N PRO A 238 25.97 -23.04 -36.67
CA PRO A 238 26.77 -22.83 -37.89
C PRO A 238 28.03 -21.96 -37.70
N GLY A 239 28.30 -21.42 -36.50
CA GLY A 239 29.57 -20.74 -36.20
C GLY A 239 30.78 -21.67 -36.05
N VAL A 240 31.93 -21.10 -35.67
CA VAL A 240 33.21 -21.82 -35.50
C VAL A 240 33.79 -21.67 -34.09
N ALA A 241 34.65 -22.60 -33.67
CA ALA A 241 35.28 -22.54 -32.33
C ALA A 241 36.08 -21.25 -32.11
N ALA A 242 36.69 -20.71 -33.16
CA ALA A 242 37.44 -19.46 -33.15
C ALA A 242 36.58 -18.19 -32.99
N ASP A 243 35.25 -18.29 -32.95
CA ASP A 243 34.39 -17.15 -32.59
C ASP A 243 34.54 -16.78 -31.10
N PHE A 244 34.99 -17.71 -30.27
CA PHE A 244 35.22 -17.52 -28.83
C PHE A 244 36.72 -17.37 -28.55
N GLY A 245 37.07 -16.42 -27.68
CA GLY A 245 38.41 -16.32 -27.11
C GLY A 245 38.56 -17.29 -25.94
N ASN A 246 37.99 -16.88 -24.81
CA ASN A 246 37.91 -17.67 -23.58
C ASN A 246 36.47 -17.97 -23.20
N VAL A 247 36.27 -19.11 -22.56
CA VAL A 247 35.00 -19.54 -21.98
C VAL A 247 35.25 -19.91 -20.53
N TYR A 248 34.29 -19.60 -19.66
CA TYR A 248 34.37 -19.73 -18.22
C TYR A 248 33.06 -20.30 -17.64
N VAL A 249 33.14 -20.75 -16.39
CA VAL A 249 31.99 -21.09 -15.57
C VAL A 249 31.87 -20.08 -14.42
N TYR A 250 30.67 -19.56 -14.22
CA TYR A 250 30.33 -18.60 -13.17
C TYR A 250 29.24 -19.13 -12.24
N GLU A 251 29.25 -18.63 -11.01
CA GLU A 251 28.18 -18.73 -10.02
C GLU A 251 27.83 -17.31 -9.58
N GLY A 252 26.70 -16.77 -10.07
CA GLY A 252 26.39 -15.36 -9.89
C GLY A 252 27.52 -14.46 -10.43
N ALA A 253 28.08 -13.61 -9.57
CA ALA A 253 29.22 -12.78 -9.92
C ALA A 253 30.59 -13.50 -9.84
N THR A 254 30.70 -14.66 -9.19
CA THR A 254 31.99 -15.31 -8.95
C THR A 254 32.40 -16.21 -10.11
N ARG A 255 33.60 -15.99 -10.67
CA ARG A 255 34.21 -16.91 -11.64
C ARG A 255 34.76 -18.14 -10.91
N LEU A 256 34.40 -19.33 -11.39
CA LEU A 256 34.84 -20.60 -10.78
C LEU A 256 36.01 -21.26 -11.50
N THR A 257 36.34 -20.84 -12.73
CA THR A 257 37.32 -21.50 -13.58
C THR A 257 38.25 -20.50 -14.28
N SER A 258 39.46 -20.94 -14.62
CA SER A 258 40.30 -20.25 -15.60
C SER A 258 39.68 -20.29 -17.01
N GLY A 259 40.08 -19.35 -17.87
CA GLY A 259 39.62 -19.27 -19.25
C GLY A 259 40.11 -20.47 -20.07
N LYS A 260 39.22 -21.04 -20.89
CA LYS A 260 39.54 -22.11 -21.84
C LYS A 260 38.89 -21.89 -23.20
N SER A 261 39.49 -22.43 -24.26
CA SER A 261 38.96 -22.35 -25.63
C SER A 261 38.32 -23.68 -26.07
N PHE A 262 37.31 -23.60 -26.93
CA PHE A 262 36.70 -24.79 -27.53
C PHE A 262 37.68 -25.54 -28.45
N SER A 263 37.61 -26.87 -28.43
CA SER A 263 38.33 -27.74 -29.36
C SER A 263 37.93 -27.44 -30.82
N SER A 264 38.92 -27.27 -31.70
CA SER A 264 38.67 -27.08 -33.13
C SER A 264 38.21 -28.35 -33.86
N ALA A 265 38.41 -29.52 -33.26
CA ALA A 265 38.05 -30.81 -33.87
C ALA A 265 36.54 -31.10 -33.74
N ASP A 266 35.96 -30.81 -32.57
CA ASP A 266 34.60 -31.24 -32.21
C ASP A 266 33.78 -30.21 -31.43
N GLY A 267 34.35 -29.04 -31.12
CA GLY A 267 33.69 -27.97 -30.38
C GLY A 267 33.46 -28.25 -28.90
N THR A 268 34.09 -29.27 -28.32
CA THR A 268 33.93 -29.61 -26.89
C THR A 268 34.97 -28.92 -26.01
N LEU A 269 34.64 -28.73 -24.74
CA LEU A 269 35.49 -28.14 -23.72
C LEU A 269 35.14 -28.71 -22.35
N THR A 270 36.13 -29.06 -21.54
CA THR A 270 35.93 -29.58 -20.17
C THR A 270 36.60 -28.70 -19.12
N PHE A 271 35.85 -28.34 -18.08
CA PHE A 271 36.29 -27.60 -16.91
C PHE A 271 36.48 -28.51 -15.70
N LEU A 272 37.46 -28.19 -14.86
CA LEU A 272 37.63 -28.74 -13.51
C LEU A 272 37.01 -27.72 -12.54
N LEU A 273 36.17 -28.19 -11.60
CA LEU A 273 35.42 -27.29 -10.70
C LEU A 273 35.52 -27.66 -9.23
N ASN A 274 35.51 -28.96 -8.91
CA ASN A 274 35.45 -29.47 -7.53
C ASN A 274 34.38 -28.76 -6.67
N LYS A 275 33.22 -28.44 -7.26
CA LYS A 275 32.15 -27.66 -6.62
C LYS A 275 31.17 -28.59 -5.93
N ALA A 276 31.05 -28.49 -4.61
CA ALA A 276 30.00 -29.16 -3.87
C ALA A 276 28.64 -28.53 -4.22
N VAL A 277 27.67 -29.38 -4.57
CA VAL A 277 26.27 -29.03 -4.73
C VAL A 277 25.48 -29.73 -3.63
N SER A 278 24.62 -28.98 -2.95
CA SER A 278 23.68 -29.49 -1.94
C SER A 278 22.35 -28.76 -2.11
N GLY A 279 21.33 -29.45 -2.62
CA GLY A 279 20.09 -28.81 -3.03
C GLY A 279 20.16 -28.39 -4.49
N THR A 280 20.02 -27.09 -4.77
CA THR A 280 20.05 -26.54 -6.13
C THR A 280 21.14 -25.49 -6.27
N GLN A 281 21.90 -25.55 -7.37
CA GLN A 281 22.93 -24.58 -7.70
C GLN A 281 22.79 -24.13 -9.16
N ASP A 282 22.67 -22.83 -9.39
CA ASP A 282 22.68 -22.25 -10.73
C ASP A 282 24.10 -21.85 -11.11
N LEU A 283 24.52 -22.28 -12.30
CA LEU A 283 25.82 -21.98 -12.89
C LEU A 283 25.64 -21.46 -14.31
N SER A 284 26.54 -20.59 -14.73
CA SER A 284 26.51 -19.93 -16.04
C SER A 284 27.75 -20.26 -16.85
N VAL A 285 27.58 -20.51 -18.14
CA VAL A 285 28.67 -20.58 -19.12
C VAL A 285 28.77 -19.23 -19.81
N VAL A 286 29.90 -18.56 -19.59
CA VAL A 286 30.18 -17.21 -20.07
C VAL A 286 31.34 -17.27 -21.06
N GLY A 287 31.22 -16.59 -22.19
CA GLY A 287 32.22 -16.57 -23.26
C GLY A 287 32.59 -15.16 -23.67
N ASP A 288 33.88 -14.96 -23.91
CA ASP A 288 34.42 -13.75 -24.53
C ASP A 288 34.45 -13.96 -26.04
N MET A 289 33.91 -12.99 -26.79
CA MET A 289 33.99 -13.01 -28.24
C MET A 289 35.42 -12.70 -28.68
N ALA A 290 35.98 -13.55 -29.53
CA ALA A 290 37.16 -13.21 -30.30
C ALA A 290 36.75 -12.33 -31.50
N THR A 291 37.59 -12.15 -32.52
CA THR A 291 37.22 -11.48 -33.78
C THR A 291 36.23 -12.33 -34.62
N ALA A 292 35.06 -12.59 -34.07
CA ALA A 292 34.07 -13.52 -34.57
C ALA A 292 33.50 -13.10 -35.94
N THR A 293 33.16 -14.09 -36.76
CA THR A 293 32.70 -13.84 -38.12
C THR A 293 31.23 -13.43 -38.13
N VAL A 294 30.91 -12.35 -38.83
CA VAL A 294 29.54 -11.81 -38.94
C VAL A 294 28.60 -12.84 -39.52
N GLY A 295 27.42 -12.99 -38.91
CA GLY A 295 26.39 -13.93 -39.35
C GLY A 295 26.59 -15.35 -38.82
N ASN A 296 27.69 -15.65 -38.13
CA ASN A 296 27.82 -16.91 -37.40
C ASN A 296 26.75 -16.98 -36.30
N VAL A 297 26.20 -18.17 -36.09
CA VAL A 297 25.25 -18.45 -35.00
C VAL A 297 25.84 -19.52 -34.09
N ASN A 298 25.96 -19.21 -32.81
CA ASN A 298 26.53 -20.07 -31.79
C ASN A 298 25.54 -20.28 -30.63
N TYR A 299 25.45 -21.49 -30.12
CA TYR A 299 24.84 -21.80 -28.82
C TYR A 299 25.72 -22.79 -28.07
N VAL A 300 25.62 -22.80 -26.75
CA VAL A 300 26.40 -23.68 -25.88
C VAL A 300 25.49 -24.70 -25.22
N GLN A 301 25.95 -25.95 -25.15
CA GLN A 301 25.26 -27.05 -24.49
C GLN A 301 26.14 -27.59 -23.35
N LEU A 302 25.54 -27.86 -22.20
CA LEU A 302 26.17 -28.71 -21.19
C LEU A 302 25.93 -30.17 -21.59
N THR A 303 27.02 -30.89 -21.90
CA THR A 303 26.97 -32.25 -22.47
C THR A 303 27.43 -33.34 -21.51
N GLY A 304 28.18 -32.97 -20.47
CA GLY A 304 28.70 -33.92 -19.48
C GLY A 304 28.91 -33.27 -18.12
N VAL A 305 28.63 -34.01 -17.05
CA VAL A 305 28.98 -33.65 -15.68
C VAL A 305 29.53 -34.91 -15.01
N THR A 306 30.74 -34.85 -14.46
CA THR A 306 31.33 -35.96 -13.71
C THR A 306 31.39 -35.61 -12.24
N LEU A 307 30.84 -36.48 -11.39
CA LEU A 307 30.91 -36.34 -9.94
C LEU A 307 32.17 -36.99 -9.37
N THR A 308 32.66 -36.47 -8.25
CA THR A 308 33.63 -37.17 -7.41
C THR A 308 33.03 -38.51 -6.97
N GLY A 309 33.67 -39.62 -7.35
CA GLY A 309 33.14 -40.98 -7.15
C GLY A 309 32.42 -41.60 -8.36
N GLY A 310 32.29 -40.87 -9.48
CA GLY A 310 31.87 -41.42 -10.78
C GLY A 310 30.37 -41.68 -10.95
N ALA A 311 29.52 -41.19 -10.06
CA ALA A 311 28.07 -41.30 -10.19
C ALA A 311 27.57 -40.51 -11.44
N SER A 312 26.58 -41.10 -12.13
CA SER A 312 25.99 -40.53 -13.35
C SER A 312 25.06 -39.36 -13.05
N VAL A 313 25.11 -38.31 -13.88
CA VAL A 313 24.22 -37.14 -13.80
C VAL A 313 23.12 -37.22 -14.85
N SER A 314 21.85 -37.06 -14.44
CA SER A 314 20.71 -37.08 -15.37
C SER A 314 20.42 -35.69 -15.97
N GLY A 315 19.58 -35.63 -17.02
CA GLY A 315 19.12 -34.35 -17.61
C GLY A 315 20.05 -33.69 -18.62
N LEU A 316 21.11 -34.39 -19.05
CA LEU A 316 22.05 -33.95 -20.08
C LEU A 316 21.66 -34.49 -21.47
N PRO A 317 21.89 -33.73 -22.56
CA PRO A 317 22.47 -32.39 -22.59
C PRO A 317 21.45 -31.27 -22.28
N VAL A 318 21.91 -30.21 -21.62
CA VAL A 318 21.13 -28.97 -21.42
C VAL A 318 21.59 -27.94 -22.45
N SER A 319 20.68 -27.37 -23.23
CA SER A 319 21.03 -26.46 -24.34
C SER A 319 20.61 -25.03 -24.06
N GLY A 320 21.52 -24.08 -24.31
CA GLY A 320 21.22 -22.65 -24.32
C GLY A 320 20.54 -22.21 -25.61
N ASN A 321 20.22 -20.92 -25.68
CA ASN A 321 19.63 -20.32 -26.88
C ASN A 321 20.71 -19.96 -27.92
N SER A 322 20.27 -19.73 -29.17
CA SER A 322 21.14 -19.29 -30.26
C SER A 322 21.47 -17.81 -30.21
N PHE A 323 22.75 -17.48 -30.35
CA PHE A 323 23.26 -16.12 -30.45
C PHE A 323 23.88 -15.87 -31.83
N THR A 324 23.51 -14.77 -32.47
CA THR A 324 24.02 -14.39 -33.80
C THR A 324 25.08 -13.31 -33.67
N VAL A 325 26.22 -13.46 -34.35
CA VAL A 325 27.30 -12.46 -34.35
C VAL A 325 26.94 -11.30 -35.29
N SER A 326 26.93 -10.09 -34.76
CA SER A 326 26.60 -8.86 -35.50
C SER A 326 27.77 -8.31 -36.31
N GLY A 327 27.46 -7.43 -37.27
CA GLY A 327 28.45 -6.65 -38.00
C GLY A 327 29.10 -5.51 -37.18
N ALA A 328 28.49 -5.09 -36.08
CA ALA A 328 28.94 -3.99 -35.23
C ALA A 328 29.83 -4.47 -34.07
N SER A 329 30.66 -3.56 -33.57
CA SER A 329 31.46 -3.73 -32.35
C SER A 329 30.87 -2.91 -31.21
N SER A 330 30.82 -3.46 -30.00
CA SER A 330 30.64 -2.67 -28.78
C SER A 330 31.83 -1.74 -28.60
N GLY A 331 31.64 -0.69 -27.82
CA GLY A 331 32.73 0.15 -27.35
C GLY A 331 33.66 -0.55 -26.37
N THR A 332 34.63 0.21 -25.88
CA THR A 332 35.78 -0.30 -25.14
C THR A 332 35.91 0.40 -23.79
N VAL A 333 36.19 -0.39 -22.76
CA VAL A 333 36.59 0.09 -21.44
C VAL A 333 38.09 -0.11 -21.29
N THR A 334 38.82 0.97 -21.04
CA THR A 334 40.27 0.92 -20.80
C THR A 334 40.55 1.02 -19.31
N VAL A 335 41.40 0.13 -18.80
CA VAL A 335 41.88 0.10 -17.42
C VAL A 335 43.23 0.82 -17.32
N ALA A 336 43.40 1.65 -16.31
CA ALA A 336 44.67 2.30 -16.00
C ALA A 336 44.91 2.32 -14.49
N LYS A 337 46.17 2.19 -14.07
CA LYS A 337 46.57 2.37 -12.67
C LYS A 337 46.37 3.83 -12.23
N SER A 338 45.98 4.04 -10.97
CA SER A 338 45.76 5.37 -10.39
C SER A 338 46.29 5.43 -8.96
N GLY A 339 46.54 6.64 -8.45
CA GLY A 339 46.87 6.88 -7.05
C GLY A 339 48.29 6.47 -6.62
N SER A 340 48.58 6.69 -5.34
CA SER A 340 49.76 6.20 -4.62
C SER A 340 49.29 5.45 -3.38
N LEU A 341 49.76 4.22 -3.20
CA LEU A 341 49.39 3.39 -2.06
C LEU A 341 50.55 3.27 -1.06
N SER A 342 50.22 3.06 0.21
CA SER A 342 51.16 2.86 1.31
C SER A 342 50.98 1.49 1.93
N ASP A 343 52.07 0.93 2.45
CA ASP A 343 52.07 -0.36 3.15
C ASP A 343 51.11 -0.38 4.34
N PRO A 344 50.18 -1.36 4.43
CA PRO A 344 49.22 -1.45 5.52
C PRO A 344 49.82 -2.10 6.77
N THR A 345 49.26 -1.81 7.93
CA THR A 345 49.63 -2.48 9.19
C THR A 345 48.78 -3.74 9.45
N VAL A 346 49.32 -4.74 10.14
CA VAL A 346 48.62 -5.96 10.56
C VAL A 346 47.49 -5.56 11.50
N GLY A 347 46.27 -5.96 11.18
CA GLY A 347 45.05 -5.58 11.88
C GLY A 347 44.41 -4.30 11.37
N GLN A 348 45.02 -3.59 10.39
CA GLN A 348 44.43 -2.37 9.84
C GLN A 348 43.09 -2.68 9.18
N ARG A 349 42.05 -1.98 9.65
CA ARG A 349 40.74 -1.99 9.01
C ARG A 349 40.70 -1.02 7.85
N GLN A 350 40.02 -1.41 6.78
CA GLN A 350 39.79 -0.59 5.59
C GLN A 350 41.09 0.00 5.00
N ALA A 351 42.18 -0.77 5.01
CA ALA A 351 43.40 -0.43 4.31
C ALA A 351 43.13 -0.26 2.81
N LEU A 352 43.79 0.70 2.16
CA LEU A 352 43.71 0.89 0.70
C LEU A 352 44.61 -0.14 0.01
N LEU A 353 44.00 -1.08 -0.72
CA LEU A 353 44.66 -2.26 -1.29
C LEU A 353 44.91 -2.16 -2.80
N SER A 354 44.09 -1.41 -3.53
CA SER A 354 44.31 -1.13 -4.96
C SER A 354 43.58 0.15 -5.37
N GLU A 355 44.08 0.85 -6.39
CA GLU A 355 43.38 1.98 -7.01
C GLU A 355 43.59 1.96 -8.54
N PHE A 356 42.49 2.04 -9.29
CA PHE A 356 42.49 1.98 -10.75
C PHE A 356 41.38 2.84 -11.36
N LYS A 357 41.53 3.15 -12.65
CA LYS A 357 40.63 4.00 -13.41
C LYS A 357 40.06 3.25 -14.62
N TYR A 358 38.75 3.32 -14.80
CA TYR A 358 38.08 2.90 -16.03
C TYR A 358 37.74 4.11 -16.89
N THR A 359 37.95 4.01 -18.20
CA THR A 359 37.61 5.03 -19.19
C THR A 359 36.77 4.43 -20.31
N THR A 360 35.66 5.08 -20.67
CA THR A 360 34.71 4.63 -21.70
C THR A 360 34.67 5.63 -22.85
N ALA A 361 35.52 5.47 -23.86
CA ALA A 361 35.73 6.50 -24.89
C ALA A 361 34.73 6.44 -26.06
N THR A 362 34.33 5.24 -26.47
CA THR A 362 33.57 5.00 -27.72
C THR A 362 32.05 4.98 -27.51
N GLU A 363 31.58 4.49 -26.37
CA GLU A 363 30.19 4.56 -25.87
C GLU A 363 30.20 4.73 -24.34
N GLY A 364 29.05 5.03 -23.73
CA GLY A 364 28.92 5.02 -22.27
C GLY A 364 28.77 3.59 -21.75
N GLY A 365 29.15 3.33 -20.50
CA GLY A 365 29.15 1.97 -19.96
C GLY A 365 28.73 1.91 -18.49
N THR A 366 27.91 0.92 -18.15
CA THR A 366 27.55 0.61 -16.76
C THR A 366 28.40 -0.56 -16.25
N VAL A 367 29.26 -0.29 -15.28
CA VAL A 367 30.07 -1.32 -14.59
C VAL A 367 29.17 -2.15 -13.69
N LYS A 368 29.12 -3.46 -13.90
CA LYS A 368 28.23 -4.40 -13.22
C LYS A 368 28.96 -5.34 -12.26
N ARG A 369 30.17 -5.76 -12.63
CA ARG A 369 31.01 -6.64 -11.82
C ARG A 369 32.48 -6.29 -12.01
N ILE A 370 33.23 -6.38 -10.92
CA ILE A 370 34.69 -6.29 -10.89
C ILE A 370 35.21 -7.51 -10.13
N THR A 371 36.24 -8.17 -10.65
CA THR A 371 36.95 -9.25 -9.95
C THR A 371 38.45 -9.00 -10.04
N MET A 372 39.18 -9.17 -8.94
CA MET A 372 40.64 -9.07 -8.91
C MET A 372 41.20 -10.29 -8.20
N ILE A 373 42.40 -10.71 -8.53
CA ILE A 373 43.12 -11.78 -7.82
C ILE A 373 44.22 -11.17 -6.97
N ASN A 374 44.41 -11.69 -5.76
CA ASN A 374 45.57 -11.39 -4.93
C ASN A 374 46.74 -12.29 -5.32
N GLY A 375 47.76 -11.73 -5.97
CA GLY A 375 49.02 -12.40 -6.29
C GLY A 375 50.04 -12.39 -5.15
N GLY A 376 49.73 -11.72 -4.04
CA GLY A 376 50.62 -11.59 -2.89
C GLY A 376 50.62 -12.82 -1.98
N THR A 377 51.36 -12.74 -0.89
CA THR A 377 51.52 -13.84 0.07
C THR A 377 50.47 -13.87 1.18
N LEU A 378 49.67 -12.81 1.33
CA LEU A 378 48.57 -12.76 2.30
C LEU A 378 47.50 -13.81 1.98
N LYS A 379 47.13 -14.61 2.99
CA LYS A 379 46.11 -15.64 2.83
C LYS A 379 44.73 -15.02 2.59
N PRO A 380 43.87 -15.63 1.75
CA PRO A 380 42.56 -15.06 1.47
C PRO A 380 41.65 -14.93 2.71
N SER A 381 41.82 -15.80 3.71
CA SER A 381 41.11 -15.73 5.00
C SER A 381 41.45 -14.50 5.83
N ASP A 382 42.65 -13.95 5.60
CA ASP A 382 43.20 -12.84 6.37
C ASP A 382 42.94 -11.50 5.66
N LEU A 383 42.20 -11.53 4.55
CA LEU A 383 41.68 -10.37 3.85
C LEU A 383 40.15 -10.38 3.93
N THR A 384 39.59 -9.56 4.82
CA THR A 384 38.14 -9.55 5.12
C THR A 384 37.54 -8.17 4.90
N ASN A 385 36.20 -8.05 4.94
CA ASN A 385 35.47 -6.78 4.80
C ASN A 385 35.92 -5.91 3.61
N VAL A 386 36.22 -6.58 2.48
CA VAL A 386 36.67 -5.90 1.26
C VAL A 386 35.54 -5.07 0.68
N LYS A 387 35.85 -3.85 0.25
CA LYS A 387 34.90 -2.89 -0.35
C LYS A 387 35.50 -2.24 -1.58
N LEU A 388 34.64 -1.89 -2.51
CA LEU A 388 34.95 -1.04 -3.65
C LEU A 388 34.36 0.34 -3.41
N GLN A 389 35.15 1.39 -3.55
CA GLN A 389 34.71 2.78 -3.37
C GLN A 389 35.10 3.63 -4.58
N THR A 390 34.21 4.49 -5.08
CA THR A 390 34.60 5.52 -6.07
C THR A 390 35.22 6.73 -5.39
N LEU A 391 35.97 7.56 -6.13
CA LEU A 391 36.41 8.87 -5.59
C LEU A 391 35.25 9.79 -5.14
N THR A 392 34.04 9.57 -5.64
CA THR A 392 32.84 10.31 -5.26
C THR A 392 32.11 9.73 -4.03
N GLY A 393 32.68 8.70 -3.38
CA GLY A 393 32.19 8.13 -2.13
C GLY A 393 31.11 7.05 -2.28
N GLN A 394 30.85 6.55 -3.50
CA GLN A 394 29.91 5.43 -3.70
C GLN A 394 30.61 4.11 -3.34
N GLU A 395 29.97 3.26 -2.53
CA GLU A 395 30.55 2.03 -2.00
C GLU A 395 29.77 0.77 -2.40
N TRP A 396 30.50 -0.33 -2.58
CA TRP A 396 29.96 -1.69 -2.71
C TRP A 396 30.75 -2.66 -1.85
N ALA A 397 30.04 -3.57 -1.19
CA ALA A 397 30.68 -4.68 -0.49
C ALA A 397 31.25 -5.69 -1.50
N GLY A 398 32.37 -6.31 -1.14
CA GLY A 398 32.96 -7.41 -1.89
C GLY A 398 33.18 -8.64 -1.04
N THR A 399 33.60 -9.72 -1.69
CA THR A 399 33.92 -10.99 -1.03
C THR A 399 35.32 -11.44 -1.41
N SER A 400 36.13 -11.79 -0.41
CA SER A 400 37.39 -12.53 -0.60
C SER A 400 37.09 -14.03 -0.64
N THR A 401 37.40 -14.68 -1.75
CA THR A 401 37.16 -16.11 -1.98
C THR A 401 38.33 -16.94 -1.47
N SER A 402 38.10 -18.22 -1.15
CA SER A 402 39.18 -19.13 -0.72
C SER A 402 40.32 -19.31 -1.73
N ASN A 403 40.08 -18.94 -2.99
CA ASN A 403 41.06 -19.04 -4.08
C ASN A 403 41.83 -17.72 -4.30
N GLY A 404 41.63 -16.71 -3.46
CA GLY A 404 42.34 -15.43 -3.53
C GLY A 404 41.73 -14.39 -4.45
N TYR A 405 40.52 -14.62 -4.98
CA TYR A 405 39.79 -13.59 -5.71
C TYR A 405 39.02 -12.66 -4.77
N VAL A 406 39.05 -11.37 -5.07
CA VAL A 406 38.20 -10.32 -4.50
C VAL A 406 37.12 -9.99 -5.53
N VAL A 407 35.86 -10.27 -5.21
CA VAL A 407 34.71 -10.15 -6.13
C VAL A 407 33.77 -9.06 -5.65
N PHE A 408 33.41 -8.14 -6.55
CA PHE A 408 32.43 -7.08 -6.34
C PHE A 408 31.26 -7.23 -7.33
N ASP A 409 30.05 -7.40 -6.79
CA ASP A 409 28.79 -7.33 -7.55
C ASP A 409 28.15 -5.96 -7.30
N LEU A 410 28.02 -5.15 -8.34
CA LEU A 410 27.54 -3.77 -8.23
C LEU A 410 26.01 -3.68 -8.46
N GLY A 411 25.32 -4.80 -8.73
CA GLY A 411 23.88 -4.86 -8.92
C GLY A 411 23.37 -3.94 -10.05
N SER A 412 22.76 -2.80 -9.69
CA SER A 412 22.34 -1.78 -10.66
C SER A 412 23.52 -1.16 -11.42
N GLY A 413 24.72 -1.22 -10.85
CA GLY A 413 25.99 -0.83 -11.48
C GLY A 413 26.38 0.64 -11.32
N HIS A 414 27.58 0.99 -11.81
CA HIS A 414 28.09 2.36 -11.85
C HIS A 414 28.22 2.84 -13.30
N PHE A 415 27.51 3.90 -13.68
CA PHE A 415 27.52 4.42 -15.04
C PHE A 415 28.68 5.40 -15.27
N ILE A 416 29.42 5.18 -16.36
CA ILE A 416 30.45 6.07 -16.87
C ILE A 416 29.97 6.59 -18.22
N ALA A 417 29.81 7.91 -18.34
CA ALA A 417 29.37 8.54 -19.58
C ALA A 417 30.39 8.35 -20.71
N LYS A 418 29.93 8.39 -21.97
CA LYS A 418 30.82 8.39 -23.13
C LYS A 418 31.84 9.54 -23.06
N GLY A 419 33.11 9.21 -23.22
CA GLY A 419 34.26 10.12 -23.04
C GLY A 419 34.65 10.37 -21.58
N GLY A 420 33.92 9.78 -20.62
CA GLY A 420 34.15 9.90 -19.19
C GLY A 420 35.10 8.85 -18.61
N ASN A 421 35.40 9.00 -17.33
CA ASN A 421 36.18 8.05 -16.55
C ASN A 421 35.69 8.00 -15.10
N ALA A 422 35.95 6.88 -14.43
CA ALA A 422 35.72 6.70 -13.00
C ALA A 422 36.93 6.02 -12.35
N VAL A 423 37.31 6.47 -11.16
CA VAL A 423 38.39 5.89 -10.35
C VAL A 423 37.78 5.10 -9.21
N PHE A 424 38.26 3.87 -9.05
CA PHE A 424 37.84 2.91 -8.05
C PHE A 424 39.00 2.60 -7.10
N LYS A 425 38.68 2.52 -5.81
CA LYS A 425 39.54 2.12 -4.71
C LYS A 425 39.05 0.80 -4.14
N VAL A 426 39.97 -0.14 -3.91
CA VAL A 426 39.69 -1.37 -3.17
C VAL A 426 40.20 -1.19 -1.76
N LEU A 427 39.29 -1.30 -0.79
CA LEU A 427 39.56 -1.21 0.64
C LEU A 427 39.35 -2.59 1.27
N GLY A 428 40.04 -2.91 2.37
CA GLY A 428 39.79 -4.14 3.10
C GLY A 428 40.50 -4.21 4.45
N ASP A 429 40.05 -5.11 5.31
CA ASP A 429 40.66 -5.38 6.61
C ASP A 429 41.74 -6.45 6.43
N VAL A 430 42.94 -6.19 6.93
CA VAL A 430 44.11 -7.08 6.77
C VAL A 430 44.53 -7.70 8.10
N GLY A 431 44.36 -9.00 8.27
CA GLY A 431 44.63 -9.76 9.51
C GLY A 431 45.88 -10.65 9.48
N GLY A 432 46.73 -10.52 8.46
CA GLY A 432 47.88 -11.39 8.21
C GLY A 432 49.07 -11.16 9.14
N LYS A 433 50.26 -11.58 8.70
CA LYS A 433 51.52 -11.43 9.44
C LYS A 433 52.39 -10.34 8.83
N LYS A 434 53.36 -9.89 9.63
CA LYS A 434 54.44 -9.03 9.16
C LYS A 434 55.11 -9.65 7.92
N ASP A 435 55.41 -8.80 6.94
CA ASP A 435 56.05 -9.07 5.66
C ASP A 435 55.23 -9.91 4.65
N GLU A 436 53.97 -10.25 4.97
CA GLU A 436 53.04 -10.79 3.95
C GLU A 436 52.58 -9.68 2.99
N THR A 437 52.29 -10.01 1.73
CA THR A 437 51.99 -9.02 0.69
C THR A 437 50.58 -9.11 0.13
N VAL A 438 50.06 -7.97 -0.34
CA VAL A 438 48.83 -7.87 -1.14
C VAL A 438 49.18 -7.28 -2.51
N ASP A 439 48.79 -7.99 -3.57
CA ASP A 439 49.02 -7.62 -4.98
C ASP A 439 47.72 -7.84 -5.77
N LEU A 440 46.84 -6.83 -5.89
CA LEU A 440 45.56 -6.98 -6.60
C LEU A 440 45.67 -6.59 -8.07
N TYR A 441 45.32 -7.52 -8.97
CA TYR A 441 45.29 -7.32 -10.43
C TYR A 441 44.14 -8.09 -11.10
N PHE A 442 43.85 -7.79 -12.37
CA PHE A 442 42.84 -8.47 -13.21
C PHE A 442 43.49 -9.64 -13.93
N GLU A 443 42.91 -10.85 -13.81
CA GLU A 443 43.50 -12.04 -14.43
C GLU A 443 43.06 -12.20 -15.89
N TYR A 444 41.82 -11.81 -16.20
CA TYR A 444 41.26 -11.84 -17.56
C TYR A 444 40.38 -10.63 -17.82
N ASP A 445 40.22 -10.26 -19.10
CA ASP A 445 39.33 -9.16 -19.52
C ASP A 445 37.90 -9.27 -18.94
N THR A 446 37.37 -10.50 -18.83
CA THR A 446 36.02 -10.78 -18.29
C THR A 446 35.85 -10.44 -16.80
N ASP A 447 36.96 -10.22 -16.08
CA ASP A 447 36.94 -9.74 -14.70
C ASP A 447 36.40 -8.31 -14.60
N THR A 448 36.43 -7.57 -15.70
CA THR A 448 35.76 -6.28 -15.87
C THR A 448 34.48 -6.48 -16.69
N TYR A 449 33.31 -6.44 -16.05
CA TYR A 449 32.03 -6.59 -16.73
C TYR A 449 31.28 -5.25 -16.83
N VAL A 450 31.25 -4.69 -18.04
CA VAL A 450 30.62 -3.40 -18.33
C VAL A 450 29.65 -3.54 -19.48
N ILE A 451 28.42 -3.07 -19.30
CA ILE A 451 27.38 -3.09 -20.32
C ILE A 451 27.35 -1.73 -21.03
N GLY A 452 27.49 -1.74 -22.35
CA GLY A 452 27.45 -0.55 -23.19
C GLY A 452 26.04 0.01 -23.32
N ASP A 453 25.91 1.33 -23.27
CA ASP A 453 24.64 2.04 -23.38
C ASP A 453 24.06 2.04 -24.80
N GLN A 454 24.89 1.86 -25.83
CA GLN A 454 24.45 1.95 -27.23
C GLN A 454 23.73 0.69 -27.69
N PHE A 455 24.22 -0.49 -27.30
CA PHE A 455 23.72 -1.77 -27.77
C PHE A 455 23.14 -2.66 -26.67
N GLY A 456 23.28 -2.27 -25.40
CA GLY A 456 22.92 -3.11 -24.25
C GLY A 456 23.71 -4.42 -24.20
N GLN A 457 24.87 -4.46 -24.85
CA GLN A 457 25.77 -5.61 -24.91
C GLN A 457 27.01 -5.36 -24.06
N PRO A 458 27.69 -6.41 -23.58
CA PRO A 458 28.98 -6.24 -22.92
C PRO A 458 29.99 -5.53 -23.83
N MET A 459 30.78 -4.64 -23.23
CA MET A 459 31.85 -3.89 -23.89
C MET A 459 33.12 -4.73 -24.02
N ALA A 460 33.99 -4.37 -24.96
CA ALA A 460 35.35 -4.89 -24.98
C ALA A 460 36.16 -4.27 -23.82
N VAL A 461 37.12 -5.01 -23.29
CA VAL A 461 38.03 -4.53 -22.25
C VAL A 461 39.43 -4.39 -22.84
N THR A 462 40.18 -3.41 -22.37
CA THR A 462 41.60 -3.26 -22.66
C THR A 462 42.30 -2.96 -21.35
N ASP A 463 42.97 -3.97 -20.80
CA ASP A 463 43.82 -3.85 -19.64
C ASP A 463 45.25 -4.28 -20.00
N THR A 464 46.19 -3.34 -19.89
CA THR A 464 47.64 -3.61 -19.98
C THR A 464 48.38 -2.96 -18.81
N ALA A 465 47.62 -2.52 -17.79
CA ALA A 465 48.13 -1.69 -16.70
C ALA A 465 47.99 -2.39 -15.35
N LEU A 466 47.07 -3.35 -15.23
CA LEU A 466 46.82 -4.18 -14.06
C LEU A 466 46.42 -5.61 -14.48
N ASP A 467 47.03 -6.17 -15.53
CA ASP A 467 46.73 -7.51 -16.05
C ASP A 467 47.67 -8.61 -15.52
N SER A 468 48.62 -8.26 -14.64
CA SER A 468 49.51 -9.21 -13.98
C SER A 468 49.93 -8.76 -12.57
N ALA A 469 50.41 -9.72 -11.76
CA ALA A 469 50.93 -9.43 -10.42
C ALA A 469 52.10 -8.42 -10.45
N SER A 470 52.93 -8.41 -11.51
CA SER A 470 54.04 -7.46 -11.63
C SER A 470 53.59 -6.02 -11.92
N ASP A 471 52.37 -5.83 -12.42
CA ASP A 471 51.82 -4.50 -12.70
C ASP A 471 51.05 -3.92 -11.50
N ALA A 472 50.63 -4.78 -10.56
CA ALA A 472 50.06 -4.40 -9.27
C ALA A 472 51.04 -3.59 -8.41
N THR A 473 50.53 -2.84 -7.43
CA THR A 473 51.38 -2.26 -6.38
C THR A 473 51.52 -3.28 -5.27
N THR A 474 52.73 -3.74 -4.99
CA THR A 474 53.00 -4.62 -3.84
C THR A 474 52.91 -3.86 -2.54
N LEU A 475 51.92 -4.23 -1.73
CA LEU A 475 51.73 -3.74 -0.37
C LEU A 475 52.26 -4.77 0.62
N THR A 476 53.19 -4.38 1.48
CA THR A 476 53.80 -5.28 2.48
C THR A 476 53.26 -4.98 3.88
N LEU A 477 52.62 -5.97 4.51
CA LEU A 477 52.04 -5.84 5.85
C LEU A 477 53.13 -5.55 6.89
N GLN A 478 52.91 -4.51 7.68
CA GLN A 478 53.75 -4.12 8.80
C GLN A 478 53.11 -4.62 10.10
N GLY A 479 53.76 -5.39 10.97
CA GLY A 479 53.07 -5.97 12.14
C GLY A 479 53.89 -6.12 13.41
N GLY A 480 53.17 -6.18 14.55
CA GLY A 480 53.67 -6.29 15.93
C GLY A 480 52.98 -7.36 16.81
N ALA A 481 53.48 -7.62 18.03
CA ALA A 481 53.02 -8.66 18.98
C ALA A 481 51.69 -8.39 19.74
N LEU A 482 51.20 -7.15 19.80
CA LEU A 482 49.96 -6.71 20.45
C LEU A 482 49.11 -5.90 19.46
N THR A 483 47.81 -6.18 19.39
CA THR A 483 46.85 -5.41 18.60
C THR A 483 45.69 -4.92 19.45
N LEU A 484 45.41 -3.62 19.40
CA LEU A 484 44.28 -2.95 20.04
C LEU A 484 43.32 -2.45 18.96
N THR A 485 42.01 -2.49 19.20
CA THR A 485 41.04 -1.96 18.23
C THR A 485 39.83 -1.37 18.93
N PHE A 486 39.49 -0.13 18.58
CA PHE A 486 38.24 0.52 18.98
C PHE A 486 37.00 -0.22 18.44
N VAL A 487 35.98 -0.38 19.27
CA VAL A 487 34.71 -1.04 18.91
C VAL A 487 33.51 -0.11 19.04
N GLY A 488 33.50 0.78 20.03
CA GLY A 488 32.34 1.64 20.31
C GLY A 488 32.42 2.31 21.69
N PRO A 489 31.31 2.80 22.25
CA PRO A 489 30.00 2.94 21.60
C PRO A 489 30.05 3.97 20.46
N SER A 490 28.99 4.04 19.64
CA SER A 490 28.79 5.20 18.76
C SER A 490 28.61 6.47 19.60
N ALA A 491 28.86 7.64 19.01
CA ALA A 491 28.53 8.90 19.68
C ALA A 491 27.06 8.87 20.14
N THR A 492 26.81 9.26 21.38
CA THR A 492 25.50 9.14 22.02
C THR A 492 25.26 10.29 23.00
N THR A 493 24.01 10.46 23.42
CA THR A 493 23.62 11.39 24.47
C THR A 493 23.18 10.60 25.69
N VAL A 494 23.60 11.01 26.88
CA VAL A 494 23.24 10.37 28.16
C VAL A 494 22.73 11.41 29.15
N GLY A 495 22.09 10.93 30.22
CA GLY A 495 21.62 11.75 31.33
C GLY A 495 22.75 12.50 32.04
N THR A 496 22.42 13.60 32.71
CA THR A 496 23.32 14.27 33.67
C THR A 496 23.48 13.49 34.98
N THR A 497 22.58 12.54 35.25
CA THR A 497 22.67 11.63 36.39
C THR A 497 22.29 10.24 35.90
N VAL A 498 23.27 9.36 35.76
CA VAL A 498 23.11 8.05 35.11
C VAL A 498 24.20 7.08 35.59
N THR A 499 23.84 5.80 35.71
CA THR A 499 24.76 4.74 36.17
C THR A 499 25.28 3.87 35.02
N ASP A 500 26.48 3.30 35.20
CA ASP A 500 27.16 2.36 34.29
C ASP A 500 27.22 2.81 32.82
N VAL A 501 27.44 4.10 32.56
CA VAL A 501 27.60 4.64 31.21
C VAL A 501 28.82 4.01 30.56
N THR A 502 28.64 3.38 29.40
CA THR A 502 29.77 2.85 28.63
C THR A 502 30.48 4.00 27.93
N LEU A 503 31.74 4.26 28.32
CA LEU A 503 32.55 5.37 27.77
C LEU A 503 33.42 4.93 26.60
N LEU A 504 33.88 3.68 26.60
CA LEU A 504 34.77 3.12 25.60
C LEU A 504 34.60 1.59 25.52
N ARG A 505 34.61 1.02 24.32
CA ARG A 505 34.76 -0.41 24.05
C ARG A 505 35.93 -0.64 23.11
N TYR A 506 36.77 -1.60 23.44
CA TYR A 506 37.93 -1.96 22.65
C TYR A 506 38.21 -3.47 22.74
N THR A 507 38.93 -3.98 21.76
CA THR A 507 39.45 -5.35 21.77
C THR A 507 40.95 -5.36 21.90
N VAL A 508 41.46 -6.42 22.54
CA VAL A 508 42.89 -6.70 22.64
C VAL A 508 43.16 -8.09 22.08
N THR A 509 44.08 -8.18 21.12
CA THR A 509 44.53 -9.45 20.54
C THR A 509 46.05 -9.52 20.65
N ALA A 510 46.57 -10.57 21.29
CA ALA A 510 48.00 -10.76 21.47
C ALA A 510 48.51 -11.91 20.57
N ALA A 511 49.59 -11.69 19.82
CA ALA A 511 50.23 -12.74 19.01
C ALA A 511 51.24 -13.58 19.82
N SER A 512 51.65 -13.07 20.99
CA SER A 512 52.45 -13.75 22.00
C SER A 512 51.80 -13.56 23.38
N ASN A 513 52.13 -14.39 24.37
CA ASN A 513 51.62 -14.16 25.72
C ASN A 513 52.20 -12.84 26.26
N ILE A 514 51.34 -11.90 26.64
CA ILE A 514 51.71 -10.57 27.13
C ILE A 514 51.14 -10.39 28.53
N GLU A 515 51.97 -9.88 29.44
CA GLU A 515 51.57 -9.46 30.79
C GLU A 515 51.56 -7.93 30.79
N ALA A 516 50.35 -7.35 30.87
CA ALA A 516 50.14 -5.92 31.06
C ALA A 516 50.01 -5.62 32.55
N LYS A 517 50.74 -4.61 33.03
CA LYS A 517 50.87 -4.31 34.46
C LYS A 517 50.44 -2.91 34.83
N LYS A 518 50.32 -2.04 33.84
CA LYS A 518 49.89 -0.67 33.97
C LYS A 518 48.95 -0.37 32.82
N HIS A 519 47.86 0.33 33.10
CA HIS A 519 46.86 0.73 32.11
C HIS A 519 46.54 2.21 32.30
N GLU A 520 46.59 3.00 31.24
CA GLU A 520 46.44 4.45 31.31
C GLU A 520 45.19 4.90 30.57
N PHE A 521 44.34 5.64 31.28
CA PHE A 521 43.13 6.20 30.72
C PHE A 521 43.14 7.71 30.90
N VAL A 522 42.74 8.41 29.84
CA VAL A 522 42.61 9.86 29.80
C VAL A 522 41.15 10.25 29.59
N LEU A 523 40.67 11.20 30.38
CA LEU A 523 39.36 11.82 30.26
C LEU A 523 39.49 13.21 29.63
N CYS A 524 38.68 13.45 28.60
CA CYS A 524 38.63 14.70 27.84
C CYS A 524 37.23 15.29 27.90
N LYS A 525 37.15 16.63 27.88
CA LYS A 525 35.91 17.40 27.99
C LYS A 525 35.81 18.50 26.93
N ASP A 526 34.61 18.76 26.43
CA ASP A 526 34.19 20.00 25.75
C ASP A 526 33.05 20.61 26.57
N ASP A 527 33.27 21.80 27.14
CA ASP A 527 32.39 22.47 28.12
C ASP A 527 31.06 22.97 27.52
N THR A 528 30.93 23.00 26.18
CA THR A 528 29.77 23.62 25.53
C THR A 528 29.19 22.80 24.38
N GLY A 529 29.73 21.60 24.14
CA GLY A 529 29.36 20.73 23.03
C GLY A 529 29.54 21.41 21.67
N ASN A 530 30.46 22.38 21.57
CA ASN A 530 30.67 23.18 20.37
C ASN A 530 31.59 22.48 19.35
N GLY A 531 32.19 21.34 19.72
CA GLY A 531 33.12 20.57 18.91
C GLY A 531 34.59 20.90 19.16
N THR A 532 34.91 21.80 20.10
CA THR A 532 36.26 22.18 20.52
C THR A 532 36.47 21.70 21.96
N TYR A 533 37.50 20.90 22.20
CA TYR A 533 37.82 20.38 23.53
C TYR A 533 38.56 21.41 24.39
N ASP A 534 38.31 21.35 25.70
CA ASP A 534 38.88 22.25 26.71
C ASP A 534 39.90 21.51 27.60
N ALA A 535 40.80 22.27 28.22
CA ALA A 535 41.74 21.69 29.18
C ALA A 535 40.99 21.22 30.44
N ALA A 536 41.00 19.91 30.69
CA ALA A 536 40.15 19.25 31.66
C ALA A 536 40.96 18.36 32.62
N ALA A 537 42.09 18.87 33.12
CA ALA A 537 42.92 18.22 34.12
C ALA A 537 42.98 19.03 35.42
N ASP A 538 42.47 18.48 36.53
CA ASP A 538 42.68 18.99 37.90
C ASP A 538 43.59 18.02 38.66
N THR A 539 44.82 18.46 38.97
CA THR A 539 45.84 17.64 39.64
C THR A 539 45.64 17.48 41.15
N THR A 540 44.61 18.13 41.72
CA THR A 540 44.25 18.06 43.14
C THR A 540 42.98 17.25 43.36
N ASN A 541 41.92 17.52 42.57
CA ASN A 541 40.58 16.96 42.82
C ASN A 541 40.04 16.06 41.68
N GLY A 542 40.70 16.00 40.53
CA GLY A 542 40.27 15.18 39.39
C GLY A 542 38.85 15.48 38.90
N TRP A 543 38.13 14.44 38.48
CA TRP A 543 36.76 14.47 37.96
C TRP A 543 35.77 13.90 38.99
N GLY A 544 35.41 14.68 40.01
CA GLY A 544 34.54 14.20 41.11
C GLY A 544 33.14 13.75 40.67
N ASP A 545 32.63 14.31 39.56
CA ASP A 545 31.29 14.02 39.02
C ASP A 545 31.22 12.68 38.25
N LEU A 546 32.37 12.02 38.07
CA LEU A 546 32.48 10.70 37.48
C LEU A 546 32.93 9.73 38.57
N THR A 547 32.14 8.70 38.85
CA THR A 547 32.42 7.72 39.91
C THR A 547 32.42 6.32 39.34
N ASP A 548 32.99 5.35 40.08
CA ASP A 548 32.98 3.94 39.69
C ASP A 548 33.55 3.65 38.28
N PHE A 549 34.61 4.36 37.87
CA PHE A 549 35.32 4.10 36.61
C PHE A 549 35.99 2.73 36.69
N LYS A 550 35.59 1.82 35.80
CA LYS A 550 36.04 0.42 35.79
C LYS A 550 36.06 -0.17 34.38
N VAL A 551 36.91 -1.18 34.18
CA VAL A 551 37.00 -1.95 32.93
C VAL A 551 36.47 -3.35 33.14
N TRP A 552 35.54 -3.77 32.29
CA TRP A 552 34.96 -5.10 32.27
C TRP A 552 35.56 -5.93 31.15
N ASP A 553 35.87 -7.18 31.45
CA ASP A 553 35.93 -8.26 30.47
C ASP A 553 34.49 -8.69 30.14
N GLU A 554 34.02 -8.37 28.92
CA GLU A 554 32.67 -8.67 28.48
C GLU A 554 32.45 -10.18 28.27
N ASP A 555 33.52 -10.94 27.98
CA ASP A 555 33.45 -12.39 27.78
C ASP A 555 33.31 -13.13 29.12
N LEU A 556 33.94 -12.61 30.17
CA LEU A 556 33.87 -13.17 31.53
C LEU A 556 32.79 -12.54 32.41
N ASN A 557 32.20 -11.42 31.97
CA ASN A 557 31.30 -10.58 32.75
C ASN A 557 31.89 -10.23 34.14
N ALA A 558 33.15 -9.81 34.15
CA ALA A 558 33.90 -9.50 35.36
C ALA A 558 34.67 -8.18 35.21
N VAL A 559 34.79 -7.42 36.30
CA VAL A 559 35.64 -6.23 36.37
C VAL A 559 37.10 -6.68 36.51
N VAL A 560 37.97 -6.18 35.63
CA VAL A 560 39.40 -6.55 35.56
C VAL A 560 40.35 -5.40 35.90
N ILE A 561 39.89 -4.14 35.81
CA ILE A 561 40.65 -2.95 36.20
C ILE A 561 39.71 -2.00 36.95
N GLY A 562 40.17 -1.41 38.06
CA GLY A 562 39.33 -0.58 38.94
C GLY A 562 38.44 -1.40 39.90
N PRO A 563 37.36 -0.82 40.47
CA PRO A 563 36.86 0.53 40.22
C PRO A 563 37.69 1.63 40.89
N GLN A 564 37.66 2.83 40.32
CA GLN A 564 38.19 4.06 40.90
C GLN A 564 37.27 5.22 40.58
N ASP A 565 37.12 6.16 41.51
CA ASP A 565 36.40 7.40 41.23
C ASP A 565 37.24 8.33 40.36
N GLY A 566 36.58 9.15 39.54
CA GLY A 566 37.19 10.14 38.66
C GLY A 566 38.04 11.17 39.41
N SER A 567 37.80 11.36 40.71
CA SER A 567 38.66 12.16 41.59
C SER A 567 40.11 11.65 41.66
N ALA A 568 40.36 10.39 41.27
CA ALA A 568 41.71 9.82 41.19
C ALA A 568 42.47 10.19 39.90
N PHE A 569 41.81 10.78 38.89
CA PHE A 569 42.43 11.22 37.63
C PHE A 569 43.13 12.57 37.82
N THR A 570 44.27 12.55 38.52
CA THR A 570 45.01 13.76 38.93
C THR A 570 46.32 13.97 38.16
N ALA A 571 46.62 13.16 37.13
CA ALA A 571 47.75 13.39 36.24
C ALA A 571 47.31 14.20 35.00
N SER A 572 48.23 14.97 34.42
CA SER A 572 47.97 15.77 33.22
C SER A 572 48.58 15.09 32.00
N ASN A 573 47.77 14.78 30.98
CA ASN A 573 48.23 14.24 29.69
C ASN A 573 47.94 15.27 28.58
N SER A 574 48.97 15.68 27.83
CA SER A 574 48.85 16.71 26.78
C SER A 574 48.77 16.15 25.35
N GLY A 575 48.62 14.84 25.17
CA GLY A 575 48.68 14.16 23.87
C GLY A 575 47.38 13.48 23.43
N ALA A 576 46.60 12.95 24.38
CA ALA A 576 45.49 12.05 24.07
C ALA A 576 44.17 12.73 23.68
N CYS A 577 43.93 13.95 24.16
CA CYS A 577 42.68 14.67 23.88
C CYS A 577 42.68 15.36 22.51
N PRO A 578 41.52 15.49 21.84
CA PRO A 578 41.37 16.31 20.64
C PRO A 578 41.88 17.75 20.85
N ASP A 579 42.19 18.44 19.76
CA ASP A 579 42.70 19.83 19.78
C ASP A 579 44.03 20.02 20.54
N ALA A 580 44.70 18.93 20.91
CA ALA A 580 45.94 18.90 21.70
C ALA A 580 45.80 19.63 23.06
N VAL A 581 44.60 19.59 23.66
CA VAL A 581 44.37 20.10 25.01
C VAL A 581 44.76 19.08 26.07
N THR A 582 44.93 19.54 27.31
CA THR A 582 45.33 18.67 28.42
C THR A 582 44.13 17.92 28.99
N GLY A 583 44.17 16.58 29.01
CA GLY A 583 43.20 15.71 29.68
C GLY A 583 43.66 15.24 31.06
N ALA A 584 42.70 14.74 31.84
CA ALA A 584 42.97 14.13 33.14
C ALA A 584 43.30 12.64 32.96
N GLU A 585 44.46 12.21 33.45
CA GLU A 585 44.94 10.84 33.32
C GLU A 585 44.95 10.09 34.66
N LYS A 586 44.72 8.78 34.58
CA LYS A 586 44.97 7.84 35.65
C LYS A 586 45.69 6.59 35.14
N SER A 587 46.85 6.30 35.73
CA SER A 587 47.49 4.99 35.63
C SER A 587 46.93 4.02 36.68
N PHE A 588 46.39 2.91 36.21
CA PHE A 588 45.99 1.75 37.00
C PHE A 588 47.15 0.74 37.03
N THR A 589 47.36 0.08 38.17
CA THR A 589 48.44 -0.93 38.36
C THR A 589 47.90 -2.36 38.43
N ASP A 590 46.65 -2.54 38.06
CA ASP A 590 46.04 -3.86 37.93
C ASP A 590 46.77 -4.64 36.82
N THR A 591 46.99 -5.93 37.02
CA THR A 591 47.72 -6.77 36.07
C THR A 591 46.77 -7.64 35.26
N VAL A 592 46.89 -7.62 33.94
CA VAL A 592 46.07 -8.41 33.01
C VAL A 592 46.97 -9.23 32.08
N ASP A 593 46.72 -10.53 32.01
CA ASP A 593 47.43 -11.45 31.12
C ASP A 593 46.65 -11.68 29.81
N TRP A 594 47.29 -11.40 28.68
CA TRP A 594 46.74 -11.66 27.35
C TRP A 594 47.46 -12.83 26.69
N MET A 595 46.78 -13.98 26.69
CA MET A 595 47.25 -15.20 26.03
C MET A 595 47.32 -15.05 24.51
N ALA A 596 48.38 -15.62 23.92
CA ALA A 596 48.62 -15.63 22.48
C ALA A 596 47.45 -16.28 21.72
N GLY A 597 47.05 -15.64 20.62
CA GLY A 597 45.98 -16.10 19.73
C GLY A 597 44.56 -15.94 20.29
N LYS A 598 44.38 -15.29 21.45
CA LYS A 598 43.07 -14.94 22.00
C LYS A 598 42.79 -13.45 21.81
N THR A 599 41.56 -13.14 21.43
CA THR A 599 40.99 -11.79 21.47
C THR A 599 40.16 -11.64 22.74
N TYR A 600 40.32 -10.52 23.44
CA TYR A 600 39.56 -10.14 24.63
C TYR A 600 38.69 -8.93 24.30
N ASN A 601 37.44 -8.93 24.75
CA ASN A 601 36.50 -7.83 24.58
C ASN A 601 36.38 -7.04 25.89
N TYR A 602 36.78 -5.76 25.87
CA TYR A 602 36.72 -4.89 27.03
C TYR A 602 35.76 -3.72 26.84
N LYS A 603 35.06 -3.35 27.91
CA LYS A 603 34.30 -2.10 28.01
C LYS A 603 34.69 -1.31 29.25
N VAL A 604 34.75 0.00 29.12
CA VAL A 604 34.94 0.96 30.19
C VAL A 604 33.59 1.55 30.57
N THR A 605 33.25 1.50 31.85
CA THR A 605 32.00 2.08 32.38
C THR A 605 32.30 3.03 33.54
N ALA A 606 31.45 4.04 33.71
CA ALA A 606 31.45 4.90 34.89
C ALA A 606 30.04 5.43 35.19
N ASP A 607 29.81 5.80 36.44
CA ASP A 607 28.63 6.52 36.88
C ASP A 607 28.86 8.02 36.71
N ILE A 608 27.86 8.74 36.20
CA ILE A 608 27.91 10.19 35.99
C ILE A 608 26.89 10.84 36.91
N THR A 609 27.34 11.76 37.76
CA THR A 609 26.50 12.65 38.56
C THR A 609 27.01 14.07 38.37
N ALA A 610 26.58 14.70 37.29
CA ALA A 610 26.91 16.08 36.96
C ALA A 610 26.35 17.03 38.03
N ASP A 611 27.24 17.72 38.75
CA ASP A 611 26.91 18.69 39.79
C ASP A 611 27.74 19.96 39.62
N ASP A 612 27.08 21.08 39.29
CA ASP A 612 27.74 22.38 39.10
C ASP A 612 28.22 23.03 40.43
N THR A 613 28.25 22.28 41.53
CA THR A 613 28.59 22.79 42.87
C THR A 613 29.81 22.12 43.54
N GLY A 614 30.48 21.17 42.86
CA GLY A 614 31.63 20.42 43.37
C GLY A 614 33.00 21.14 43.28
N SER A 615 34.07 20.44 43.68
CA SER A 615 35.47 20.84 43.47
C SER A 615 36.16 19.88 42.51
N GLY A 616 36.83 20.38 41.47
CA GLY A 616 37.43 19.56 40.40
C GLY A 616 37.01 20.02 39.01
N VAL A 617 37.13 19.13 38.03
CA VAL A 617 36.50 19.28 36.72
C VAL A 617 35.01 18.96 36.89
N LEU A 618 34.16 19.98 36.70
CA LEU A 618 32.71 19.88 36.83
C LEU A 618 32.09 19.39 35.53
N LEU A 619 31.01 18.61 35.63
CA LEU A 619 30.19 18.18 34.51
C LEU A 619 28.81 18.85 34.58
N ALA A 620 28.29 19.26 33.44
CA ALA A 620 27.01 19.94 33.29
C ALA A 620 26.25 19.48 32.03
N SER A 621 24.96 19.82 31.95
CA SER A 621 24.16 19.59 30.75
C SER A 621 24.72 20.40 29.57
N GLY A 622 25.01 19.74 28.45
CA GLY A 622 25.65 20.32 27.27
C GLY A 622 27.09 19.86 27.08
N ASP A 623 27.75 19.42 28.14
CA ASP A 623 29.14 18.96 28.08
C ASP A 623 29.28 17.70 27.23
N VAL A 624 30.43 17.54 26.60
CA VAL A 624 30.80 16.34 25.86
C VAL A 624 32.01 15.68 26.50
N LEU A 625 31.90 14.40 26.80
CA LEU A 625 32.94 13.59 27.42
C LEU A 625 33.53 12.60 26.42
N ARG A 626 34.80 12.27 26.63
CA ARG A 626 35.49 11.19 25.90
C ARG A 626 36.48 10.49 26.82
N ALA A 627 36.43 9.17 26.84
CA ALA A 627 37.47 8.34 27.45
C ALA A 627 38.44 7.84 26.37
N VAL A 628 39.73 7.89 26.66
CA VAL A 628 40.81 7.45 25.78
C VAL A 628 41.66 6.44 26.54
N LEU A 629 41.94 5.29 25.93
CA LEU A 629 43.01 4.40 26.38
C LEU A 629 44.31 4.91 25.74
N ASP A 630 45.25 5.33 26.57
CA ASP A 630 46.56 5.83 26.13
C ASP A 630 47.34 4.71 25.44
N ASP A 631 48.14 5.06 24.42
CA ASP A 631 48.98 4.09 23.72
C ASP A 631 49.96 3.40 24.71
N TYR A 632 50.26 2.11 24.49
CA TYR A 632 51.32 1.42 25.24
C TYR A 632 52.70 1.56 24.58
N SER A 633 52.75 2.13 23.36
CA SER A 633 53.97 2.20 22.56
C SER A 633 54.92 3.34 22.93
N ASP A 634 54.45 4.34 23.66
CA ASP A 634 55.26 5.41 24.24
C ASP A 634 56.05 4.96 25.48
N ASP A 635 55.49 4.03 26.25
CA ASP A 635 56.10 3.33 27.39
C ASP A 635 56.90 2.08 26.98
N ALA A 636 57.09 1.86 25.67
CA ALA A 636 57.81 0.72 25.16
C ALA A 636 59.28 0.67 25.66
N GLY A 637 59.67 -0.45 26.24
CA GLY A 637 60.95 -0.60 26.92
C GLY A 637 60.82 -0.78 28.43
N ASP A 638 59.66 -0.43 29.00
CA ASP A 638 59.39 -0.59 30.42
C ASP A 638 58.69 -1.94 30.73
N VAL A 639 59.41 -2.84 31.38
CA VAL A 639 58.89 -4.14 31.82
C VAL A 639 57.87 -4.04 32.96
N THR A 640 57.70 -2.85 33.54
CA THR A 640 56.69 -2.55 34.56
C THR A 640 55.36 -2.11 33.95
N VAL A 641 55.30 -1.85 32.64
CA VAL A 641 54.09 -1.52 31.88
C VAL A 641 53.63 -2.71 31.07
N LEU A 642 54.48 -3.19 30.13
CA LEU A 642 54.11 -4.24 29.19
C LEU A 642 55.31 -5.14 28.84
N LYS A 643 55.17 -6.45 29.07
CA LYS A 643 56.24 -7.41 28.76
C LYS A 643 55.72 -8.74 28.22
N TYR A 644 56.60 -9.50 27.57
CA TYR A 644 56.31 -10.88 27.21
C TYR A 644 56.22 -11.75 28.47
N ALA A 645 55.09 -12.44 28.63
CA ALA A 645 54.79 -13.21 29.84
C ALA A 645 55.87 -14.27 30.13
N GLY A 646 56.26 -14.39 31.40
CA GLY A 646 57.33 -15.30 31.83
C GLY A 646 58.74 -14.87 31.45
N THR A 647 58.93 -13.68 30.87
CA THR A 647 60.23 -13.08 30.56
C THR A 647 60.45 -11.75 31.31
N ASN A 648 61.64 -11.19 31.18
CA ASN A 648 61.98 -9.81 31.55
C ASN A 648 62.27 -8.97 30.29
N THR A 649 61.53 -9.22 29.21
CA THR A 649 61.66 -8.52 27.94
C THR A 649 60.39 -7.72 27.70
N SER A 650 60.52 -6.39 27.62
CA SER A 650 59.41 -5.49 27.29
C SER A 650 58.90 -5.75 25.88
N VAL A 651 57.61 -5.49 25.64
CA VAL A 651 57.08 -5.45 24.28
C VAL A 651 57.64 -4.21 23.59
N ALA A 652 58.19 -4.34 22.39
CA ALA A 652 58.74 -3.20 21.68
C ALA A 652 57.62 -2.32 21.11
N ALA A 653 57.84 -1.02 20.92
CA ALA A 653 56.83 -0.15 20.31
C ALA A 653 56.42 -0.65 18.93
N ALA A 654 57.36 -1.25 18.18
CA ALA A 654 57.10 -1.80 16.83
C ALA A 654 56.19 -3.03 16.89
N ASP A 655 56.10 -3.63 18.08
CA ASP A 655 55.29 -4.77 18.38
C ASP A 655 53.88 -4.37 18.87
N ILE A 656 53.48 -3.11 18.81
CA ILE A 656 52.15 -2.64 19.27
C ILE A 656 51.44 -1.96 18.10
N VAL A 657 50.18 -2.35 17.85
CA VAL A 657 49.36 -1.85 16.74
C VAL A 657 47.95 -1.51 17.22
N PRO A 658 47.40 -0.32 16.93
CA PRO A 658 48.11 0.85 16.42
C PRO A 658 49.15 1.34 17.42
N ARG A 659 50.11 2.14 16.94
CA ARG A 659 51.03 2.96 17.76
C ARG A 659 50.39 4.32 18.02
N ALA A 660 49.19 4.28 18.57
CA ALA A 660 48.37 5.46 18.84
C ALA A 660 47.28 5.11 19.84
N ASP A 661 46.79 6.13 20.53
CA ASP A 661 45.74 6.01 21.53
C ASP A 661 44.45 5.45 20.93
N ILE A 662 43.73 4.69 21.75
CA ILE A 662 42.40 4.18 21.41
C ILE A 662 41.35 5.12 22.01
N ALA A 663 40.97 6.13 21.22
CA ALA A 663 40.03 7.15 21.65
C ALA A 663 38.57 6.72 21.44
N GLY A 664 37.73 6.92 22.46
CA GLY A 664 36.28 6.68 22.42
C GLY A 664 35.53 7.61 21.46
N ASN A 665 34.20 7.48 21.36
CA ASN A 665 33.39 8.51 20.69
C ASN A 665 32.88 9.54 21.71
N ASN A 666 32.40 10.69 21.20
CA ASN A 666 31.81 11.74 22.02
C ASN A 666 30.54 11.26 22.75
N ILE A 667 30.48 11.51 24.06
CA ILE A 667 29.31 11.27 24.92
C ILE A 667 28.77 12.63 25.36
N THR A 668 27.62 13.06 24.84
CA THR A 668 27.00 14.33 25.21
C THR A 668 26.13 14.17 26.45
N LEU A 669 26.28 15.03 27.45
CA LEU A 669 25.41 15.09 28.62
C LEU A 669 24.19 15.96 28.34
N SER A 670 23.00 15.48 28.70
CA SER A 670 21.80 16.30 28.71
C SER A 670 20.83 15.84 29.80
N SER A 671 19.99 16.74 30.28
CA SER A 671 18.95 16.38 31.25
C SER A 671 17.84 15.56 30.62
N SER A 672 17.32 14.56 31.34
CA SER A 672 16.08 13.86 30.98
C SER A 672 14.93 14.86 30.88
N ALA A 673 14.25 14.92 29.74
CA ALA A 673 13.20 15.88 29.49
C ALA A 673 11.95 15.22 28.88
N LEU A 674 10.79 15.71 29.28
CA LEU A 674 9.49 15.39 28.68
C LEU A 674 8.89 16.69 28.15
N THR A 675 8.30 16.68 26.96
CA THR A 675 7.56 17.82 26.43
C THR A 675 6.17 17.38 25.98
N LEU A 676 5.18 18.25 26.18
CA LEU A 676 3.81 18.02 25.73
C LEU A 676 3.49 18.96 24.56
N SER A 677 2.74 18.46 23.58
CA SER A 677 2.16 19.28 22.52
C SER A 677 0.77 18.77 22.12
N LEU A 678 -0.04 19.64 21.53
CA LEU A 678 -1.36 19.27 21.02
C LEU A 678 -1.20 18.45 19.73
N ALA A 679 -1.87 17.30 19.65
CA ALA A 679 -1.93 16.52 18.43
C ALA A 679 -2.93 17.15 17.45
N GLY A 680 -2.67 17.09 16.13
CA GLY A 680 -3.57 17.67 15.11
C GLY A 680 -4.92 16.96 14.94
N SER A 681 -5.14 15.85 15.64
CA SER A 681 -6.38 15.07 15.61
C SER A 681 -6.64 14.49 17.00
N PRO A 682 -7.90 14.43 17.48
CA PRO A 682 -9.13 14.91 16.82
C PRO A 682 -9.21 16.45 16.72
N ALA A 683 -9.86 16.98 15.68
CA ALA A 683 -10.23 18.39 15.61
C ALA A 683 -11.59 18.62 16.28
N ASP A 684 -12.09 19.86 16.24
CA ASP A 684 -13.44 20.20 16.69
C ASP A 684 -14.48 19.27 16.06
N GLN A 685 -15.43 18.83 16.88
CA GLN A 685 -16.42 17.86 16.47
C GLN A 685 -17.74 18.08 17.18
N THR A 686 -18.82 17.85 16.44
CA THR A 686 -20.16 17.71 17.00
C THR A 686 -20.52 16.23 17.09
N LYS A 687 -20.97 15.80 18.26
CA LYS A 687 -21.49 14.47 18.52
C LYS A 687 -22.86 14.56 19.17
N ILE A 688 -23.61 13.48 19.06
CA ILE A 688 -24.90 13.37 19.73
C ILE A 688 -24.72 12.61 21.04
N ARG A 689 -25.48 12.98 22.07
CA ARG A 689 -25.57 12.24 23.33
C ARG A 689 -25.73 10.73 23.09
N GLY A 690 -25.13 9.92 23.97
CA GLY A 690 -25.11 8.47 23.87
C GLY A 690 -24.03 7.87 22.95
N THR A 691 -23.37 8.68 22.11
CA THR A 691 -22.25 8.22 21.26
C THR A 691 -21.13 7.61 22.10
N LYS A 692 -20.55 6.51 21.62
CA LYS A 692 -19.46 5.77 22.28
C LYS A 692 -18.15 5.94 21.56
N ASP A 693 -17.05 5.72 22.28
CA ASP A 693 -15.69 5.70 21.74
C ASP A 693 -15.25 7.00 21.04
N THR A 694 -15.72 8.16 21.52
CA THR A 694 -15.36 9.48 20.98
C THR A 694 -13.98 9.91 21.49
N ASN A 695 -12.98 10.06 20.63
CA ASN A 695 -11.72 10.71 21.01
C ASN A 695 -11.95 12.22 21.05
N VAL A 696 -11.64 12.88 22.17
CA VAL A 696 -11.95 14.30 22.40
C VAL A 696 -10.77 15.22 22.16
N VAL A 697 -9.59 14.83 22.64
CA VAL A 697 -8.33 15.58 22.50
C VAL A 697 -7.17 14.60 22.38
N GLY A 698 -6.14 14.99 21.63
CA GLY A 698 -4.87 14.27 21.54
C GLY A 698 -3.72 15.11 22.11
N VAL A 699 -2.90 14.51 22.99
CA VAL A 699 -1.70 15.13 23.56
C VAL A 699 -0.50 14.27 23.25
N THR A 700 0.48 14.84 22.56
CA THR A 700 1.75 14.20 22.23
C THR A 700 2.75 14.40 23.36
N PHE A 701 3.31 13.30 23.83
CA PHE A 701 4.36 13.23 24.84
C PHE A 701 5.67 12.88 24.14
N ALA A 702 6.69 13.75 24.24
CA ALA A 702 7.99 13.54 23.60
C ALA A 702 9.11 13.49 24.65
N ALA A 703 9.86 12.37 24.67
CA ALA A 703 11.02 12.19 25.53
C ALA A 703 12.28 12.73 24.83
N GLY A 704 13.14 13.41 25.60
CA GLY A 704 14.44 13.88 25.13
C GLY A 704 15.39 12.74 24.77
N GLN A 705 16.52 13.07 24.14
CA GLN A 705 17.53 12.10 23.72
C GLN A 705 18.22 11.39 24.91
N ALA A 706 18.22 12.03 26.09
CA ALA A 706 18.97 11.57 27.26
C ALA A 706 18.50 10.22 27.83
N SER A 707 17.18 9.98 27.84
CA SER A 707 16.61 8.81 28.51
C SER A 707 15.21 8.48 28.02
N ALA A 708 14.88 7.19 28.05
CA ALA A 708 13.52 6.72 27.87
C ALA A 708 12.70 7.01 29.13
N LEU A 709 11.42 7.34 28.96
CA LEU A 709 10.56 7.76 30.06
C LEU A 709 9.40 6.80 30.25
N LYS A 710 9.16 6.38 31.49
CA LYS A 710 7.99 5.64 31.93
C LYS A 710 6.99 6.58 32.61
N VAL A 711 5.89 6.88 31.95
CA VAL A 711 4.80 7.66 32.53
C VAL A 711 4.03 6.80 33.53
N THR A 712 3.91 7.29 34.77
CA THR A 712 3.31 6.57 35.90
C THR A 712 1.99 7.18 36.38
N THR A 713 1.83 8.50 36.18
CA THR A 713 0.62 9.24 36.56
C THR A 713 0.30 10.28 35.50
N ILE A 714 -0.99 10.40 35.16
CA ILE A 714 -1.54 11.46 34.31
C ILE A 714 -2.83 11.97 34.98
N LYS A 715 -2.92 13.28 35.22
CA LYS A 715 -4.12 13.97 35.66
C LYS A 715 -4.62 14.86 34.53
N ILE A 716 -5.86 14.63 34.11
CA ILE A 716 -6.56 15.42 33.11
C ILE A 716 -7.56 16.35 33.79
N THR A 717 -7.78 17.51 33.19
CA THR A 717 -8.79 18.50 33.58
C THR A 717 -9.84 18.54 32.49
N GLY A 718 -11.11 18.45 32.89
CA GLY A 718 -12.25 18.57 31.99
C GLY A 718 -12.88 19.95 32.11
N TYR A 719 -13.27 20.51 30.98
CA TYR A 719 -13.92 21.82 30.90
C TYR A 719 -15.30 21.69 30.25
N ALA A 720 -16.26 22.52 30.67
CA ALA A 720 -17.61 22.58 30.12
C ALA A 720 -18.00 24.03 29.78
N ASN A 721 -18.83 24.20 28.76
CA ASN A 721 -19.49 25.45 28.39
C ASN A 721 -20.91 25.14 27.86
N ASP A 722 -21.91 25.95 28.22
CA ASP A 722 -23.25 25.87 27.64
C ASP A 722 -23.33 26.72 26.36
N ASN A 723 -23.25 26.05 25.19
CA ASN A 723 -23.16 26.66 23.86
C ASN A 723 -24.50 27.29 23.38
N GLY A 724 -25.49 27.44 24.27
CA GLY A 724 -26.75 28.17 24.02
C GLY A 724 -26.96 29.41 24.88
N SER A 725 -26.05 29.68 25.83
CA SER A 725 -26.15 30.77 26.81
C SER A 725 -25.40 32.04 26.34
N SER A 726 -25.43 33.13 27.13
CA SER A 726 -24.60 34.32 26.87
C SER A 726 -23.13 34.13 27.28
N GLU A 727 -22.80 32.98 27.88
CA GLU A 727 -21.47 32.65 28.38
C GLU A 727 -20.57 32.08 27.26
N THR A 728 -19.44 32.74 27.03
CA THR A 728 -18.50 32.38 25.95
C THR A 728 -17.22 31.72 26.46
N THR A 729 -17.11 31.47 27.77
CA THR A 729 -15.93 30.90 28.42
C THR A 729 -16.14 29.48 28.92
N PHE A 730 -15.09 28.68 28.89
CA PHE A 730 -15.08 27.33 29.45
C PHE A 730 -14.71 27.34 30.94
N ASP A 731 -15.43 26.54 31.73
CA ASP A 731 -15.19 26.38 33.18
C ASP A 731 -14.75 24.96 33.52
N GLU A 732 -13.87 24.83 34.51
CA GLU A 732 -13.39 23.52 34.99
C GLU A 732 -14.53 22.73 35.66
N GLY A 733 -14.85 21.57 35.09
CA GLY A 733 -15.83 20.60 35.58
C GLY A 733 -17.29 20.99 35.42
N VAL A 734 -17.66 22.22 35.76
CA VAL A 734 -19.04 22.72 35.78
C VAL A 734 -19.11 24.14 35.25
N SER A 735 -19.90 24.35 34.21
CA SER A 735 -20.28 25.70 33.74
C SER A 735 -21.51 26.18 34.53
N PRO A 736 -21.41 27.32 35.26
CA PRO A 736 -22.51 27.84 36.06
C PRO A 736 -23.45 28.68 35.19
N ASP A 737 -24.50 28.08 34.62
CA ASP A 737 -25.62 28.80 33.99
C ASP A 737 -26.85 28.87 34.94
N GLU A 738 -27.72 29.85 34.72
CA GLU A 738 -28.89 30.18 35.55
C GLU A 738 -30.08 29.21 35.42
N ASP A 739 -30.17 28.36 34.37
CA ASP A 739 -31.33 27.47 34.13
C ASP A 739 -31.06 25.99 34.53
N THR A 740 -29.91 25.41 34.17
CA THR A 740 -29.40 24.12 34.70
C THR A 740 -27.89 24.00 34.51
N ALA A 741 -27.12 23.75 35.57
CA ALA A 741 -25.66 23.64 35.48
C ALA A 741 -25.20 22.49 34.54
N VAL A 742 -24.42 22.82 33.52
CA VAL A 742 -23.77 21.88 32.59
C VAL A 742 -22.51 21.33 33.25
N THR A 743 -22.36 20.00 33.31
CA THR A 743 -21.22 19.37 33.98
C THR A 743 -20.56 18.29 33.13
N VAL A 744 -19.23 18.23 33.15
CA VAL A 744 -18.45 17.20 32.45
C VAL A 744 -18.85 15.81 32.93
N ALA A 745 -19.04 15.63 34.24
CA ALA A 745 -19.45 14.33 34.80
C ALA A 745 -20.84 13.88 34.33
N ASN A 746 -21.78 14.81 34.07
CA ASN A 746 -23.10 14.45 33.54
C ASN A 746 -23.02 14.06 32.06
N ALA A 747 -22.15 14.67 31.28
CA ALA A 747 -22.01 14.38 29.85
C ALA A 747 -21.17 13.14 29.55
N MET A 748 -20.21 12.81 30.41
CA MET A 748 -19.25 11.72 30.18
C MET A 748 -19.64 10.49 31.01
N ALA A 749 -20.16 9.46 30.36
CA ALA A 749 -20.42 8.15 30.98
C ALA A 749 -19.13 7.39 31.30
N LYS A 750 -18.08 7.62 30.50
CA LYS A 750 -16.77 6.98 30.66
C LYS A 750 -15.68 7.91 30.10
N VAL A 751 -14.51 7.91 30.72
CA VAL A 751 -13.30 8.60 30.24
C VAL A 751 -12.12 7.65 30.36
N GLN A 752 -11.31 7.54 29.31
CA GLN A 752 -10.17 6.62 29.20
C GLN A 752 -9.03 7.26 28.42
N LEU A 753 -7.82 6.73 28.60
CA LEU A 753 -6.64 7.15 27.87
C LEU A 753 -6.20 6.05 26.90
N TYR A 754 -5.99 6.41 25.64
CA TYR A 754 -5.55 5.50 24.57
C TYR A 754 -4.28 6.01 23.89
N GLU A 755 -3.46 5.11 23.37
CA GLU A 755 -2.33 5.47 22.51
C GLU A 755 -2.84 5.56 21.06
N SER A 756 -2.56 6.68 20.38
CA SER A 756 -3.06 6.97 19.04
C SER A 756 -2.48 6.01 18.00
N GLU A 757 -1.17 5.76 18.09
CA GLU A 757 -0.39 5.00 17.11
C GLU A 757 -0.81 3.53 17.04
N THR A 758 -1.18 2.95 18.18
CA THR A 758 -1.49 1.52 18.30
C THR A 758 -2.97 1.24 18.61
N GLY A 759 -3.74 2.25 19.01
CA GLY A 759 -5.10 2.10 19.51
C GLY A 759 -5.19 1.34 20.84
N THR A 760 -4.06 1.13 21.53
CA THR A 760 -4.02 0.40 22.80
C THR A 760 -4.51 1.25 23.96
N LEU A 761 -5.10 0.61 24.97
CA LEU A 761 -5.55 1.28 26.18
C LEU A 761 -4.33 1.59 27.07
N ILE A 762 -4.08 2.88 27.32
CA ILE A 762 -3.10 3.34 28.29
C ILE A 762 -3.68 3.21 29.70
N ALA A 763 -4.91 3.69 29.90
CA ALA A 763 -5.57 3.71 31.20
C ALA A 763 -7.09 3.64 31.07
N GLY A 764 -7.70 2.63 31.71
CA GLY A 764 -9.14 2.53 31.87
C GLY A 764 -9.60 2.96 33.28
N THR A 765 -10.85 2.62 33.60
CA THR A 765 -11.46 2.86 34.92
C THR A 765 -10.71 2.15 36.05
N ASP A 766 -9.97 1.07 35.76
CA ASP A 766 -9.14 0.31 36.69
C ASP A 766 -7.90 1.08 37.18
N LYS A 767 -7.52 2.15 36.47
CA LYS A 767 -6.37 3.00 36.79
C LYS A 767 -6.75 4.37 37.35
N VAL A 768 -8.05 4.66 37.46
CA VAL A 768 -8.55 5.92 38.03
C VAL A 768 -8.39 5.90 39.55
N THR A 769 -7.58 6.81 40.07
CA THR A 769 -7.37 7.00 41.52
C THR A 769 -8.17 8.16 42.09
N SER A 770 -8.58 9.11 41.25
CA SER A 770 -9.48 10.21 41.60
C SER A 770 -10.35 10.60 40.40
N ASN A 771 -11.63 10.85 40.64
CA ASN A 771 -12.55 11.41 39.65
C ASN A 771 -13.45 12.44 40.32
N ILE A 772 -13.19 13.71 40.03
CA ILE A 772 -13.96 14.86 40.52
C ILE A 772 -14.41 15.76 39.36
N LEU A 773 -14.58 15.20 38.16
CA LEU A 773 -14.98 15.94 36.94
C LEU A 773 -16.30 16.72 37.07
N GLY A 774 -17.13 16.44 38.08
CA GLY A 774 -18.37 17.19 38.36
C GLY A 774 -18.22 18.32 39.38
N THR A 775 -17.00 18.69 39.77
CA THR A 775 -16.75 19.70 40.81
C THR A 775 -16.36 21.02 40.16
N SER A 776 -17.14 22.08 40.43
CA SER A 776 -16.89 23.43 39.90
C SER A 776 -15.50 23.94 40.30
N GLY A 777 -14.76 24.47 39.34
CA GLY A 777 -13.44 25.09 39.52
C GLY A 777 -12.30 24.11 39.77
N THR A 778 -12.54 22.80 39.77
CA THR A 778 -11.51 21.76 40.04
C THR A 778 -11.77 20.43 39.30
N GLY A 779 -12.56 20.46 38.23
CA GLY A 779 -13.01 19.26 37.50
C GLY A 779 -11.89 18.43 36.89
N THR A 780 -11.38 17.44 37.62
CA THR A 780 -10.21 16.65 37.23
C THR A 780 -10.42 15.15 37.38
N MET A 781 -9.63 14.37 36.64
CA MET A 781 -9.54 12.91 36.75
C MET A 781 -8.06 12.50 36.75
N THR A 782 -7.67 11.66 37.71
CA THR A 782 -6.28 11.19 37.85
C THR A 782 -6.20 9.70 37.57
N PHE A 783 -5.27 9.34 36.70
CA PHE A 783 -4.87 7.97 36.39
C PHE A 783 -3.48 7.71 36.97
N SER A 784 -3.33 6.65 37.76
CA SER A 784 -2.05 6.27 38.38
C SER A 784 -1.72 4.81 38.14
N ASN A 785 -0.53 4.37 38.55
CA ASN A 785 -0.02 3.01 38.29
C ASN A 785 0.01 2.69 36.78
N LEU A 786 0.36 3.71 35.99
CA LEU A 786 0.56 3.60 34.56
C LEU A 786 1.92 2.94 34.27
N ASN A 787 1.98 2.24 33.15
CA ASN A 787 3.20 1.61 32.65
C ASN A 787 3.37 1.96 31.17
N TRP A 788 3.27 3.26 30.87
CA TRP A 788 3.32 3.76 29.50
C TRP A 788 4.72 4.30 29.19
N ASN A 789 5.44 3.59 28.33
CA ASN A 789 6.84 3.89 28.02
C ASN A 789 6.96 4.67 26.72
N ILE A 790 7.79 5.72 26.76
CA ILE A 790 8.17 6.59 25.64
C ILE A 790 9.69 6.42 25.46
N PRO A 791 10.15 5.79 24.37
CA PRO A 791 11.58 5.64 24.09
C PRO A 791 12.31 6.99 24.00
N ALA A 792 13.60 7.00 24.35
CA ALA A 792 14.45 8.20 24.26
C ALA A 792 14.44 8.76 22.83
N GLY A 793 14.31 10.08 22.69
CA GLY A 793 14.32 10.75 21.38
C GLY A 793 13.06 10.55 20.53
N THR A 794 12.02 9.94 21.09
CA THR A 794 10.76 9.66 20.38
C THR A 794 9.57 10.33 21.04
N SER A 795 8.43 10.29 20.35
CA SER A 795 7.16 10.78 20.87
C SER A 795 6.04 9.77 20.69
N LYS A 796 5.01 9.88 21.53
CA LYS A 796 3.77 9.10 21.47
C LYS A 796 2.58 9.99 21.78
N THR A 797 1.45 9.77 21.12
CA THR A 797 0.23 10.56 21.32
C THR A 797 -0.78 9.82 22.18
N MET A 798 -1.15 10.44 23.30
CA MET A 798 -2.28 10.04 24.15
C MET A 798 -3.57 10.65 23.62
N LEU A 799 -4.62 9.86 23.49
CA LEU A 799 -5.98 10.30 23.21
C LEU A 799 -6.83 10.20 24.48
N VAL A 800 -7.55 11.26 24.80
CA VAL A 800 -8.66 11.19 25.78
C VAL A 800 -9.89 10.69 25.04
N ARG A 801 -10.31 9.46 25.33
CA ARG A 801 -11.51 8.84 24.74
C ARG A 801 -12.64 8.80 25.75
N VAL A 802 -13.84 9.19 25.31
CA VAL A 802 -15.04 9.25 26.13
C VAL A 802 -16.19 8.45 25.55
N ASP A 803 -17.03 7.93 26.43
CA ASP A 803 -18.39 7.54 26.11
C ASP A 803 -19.32 8.65 26.59
N LEU A 804 -20.15 9.19 25.69
CA LEU A 804 -21.16 10.16 26.06
C LEU A 804 -22.31 9.47 26.81
N SER A 805 -22.80 10.15 27.83
CA SER A 805 -24.03 9.78 28.52
C SER A 805 -25.23 10.05 27.63
N ASN A 806 -26.38 9.48 27.96
CA ASN A 806 -27.63 9.77 27.26
C ASN A 806 -28.43 10.90 27.94
N ASN A 807 -27.77 11.72 28.77
CA ASN A 807 -28.42 12.84 29.44
C ASN A 807 -28.73 13.94 28.42
N THR A 808 -29.75 14.74 28.70
CA THR A 808 -30.14 15.87 27.85
C THR A 808 -29.10 16.98 27.93
N ALA A 809 -28.62 17.42 26.76
CA ALA A 809 -27.78 18.60 26.61
C ALA A 809 -28.64 19.88 26.57
N SER A 810 -28.06 21.05 26.79
CA SER A 810 -28.80 22.32 26.74
C SER A 810 -29.21 22.71 25.32
N GLY A 811 -30.44 23.24 25.21
CA GLY A 811 -30.98 23.84 23.99
C GLY A 811 -30.85 23.02 22.70
N THR A 812 -30.83 23.72 21.57
CA THR A 812 -30.61 23.15 20.23
C THR A 812 -29.15 23.28 19.76
N ALA A 813 -28.37 24.16 20.37
CA ALA A 813 -26.95 24.34 20.06
C ALA A 813 -26.08 23.22 20.65
N GLY A 814 -26.50 22.63 21.78
CA GLY A 814 -25.76 21.62 22.52
C GLY A 814 -24.86 22.23 23.59
N ASP A 815 -24.07 21.39 24.23
CA ASP A 815 -23.07 21.77 25.24
C ASP A 815 -21.67 21.49 24.71
N ASP A 816 -20.69 22.33 25.05
CA ASP A 816 -19.30 22.15 24.63
C ASP A 816 -18.43 21.62 25.77
N TYR A 817 -17.54 20.68 25.44
CA TYR A 817 -16.61 20.06 26.37
C TYR A 817 -15.20 20.00 25.81
N ALA A 818 -14.20 20.13 26.69
CA ALA A 818 -12.80 19.97 26.33
C ALA A 818 -12.03 19.27 27.45
N PHE A 819 -10.86 18.74 27.11
CA PHE A 819 -9.91 18.19 28.09
C PHE A 819 -8.50 18.74 27.85
N ASP A 820 -7.71 18.83 28.92
CA ASP A 820 -6.30 19.20 28.86
C ASP A 820 -5.53 18.69 30.10
N ILE A 821 -4.21 18.90 30.09
CA ILE A 821 -3.31 18.73 31.23
C ILE A 821 -2.97 20.14 31.75
N ALA A 822 -3.53 20.52 32.89
CA ALA A 822 -3.55 21.91 33.35
C ALA A 822 -2.21 22.37 33.94
N GLY A 823 -1.45 21.45 34.55
CA GLY A 823 -0.15 21.71 35.16
C GLY A 823 0.94 20.72 34.74
N THR A 824 2.21 21.14 34.73
CA THR A 824 3.33 20.22 34.48
C THR A 824 3.41 19.10 35.53
N ALA A 825 3.07 19.38 36.78
CA ALA A 825 3.01 18.37 37.85
C ALA A 825 1.81 17.41 37.74
N ASP A 826 0.88 17.62 36.81
CA ASP A 826 -0.22 16.69 36.55
C ASP A 826 0.24 15.43 35.79
N VAL A 827 1.48 15.43 35.28
CA VAL A 827 2.14 14.26 34.68
C VAL A 827 3.38 13.93 35.49
N THR A 828 3.56 12.65 35.80
CA THR A 828 4.78 12.14 36.42
C THR A 828 5.35 11.03 35.55
N ALA A 829 6.53 11.25 34.99
CA ALA A 829 7.32 10.21 34.34
C ALA A 829 8.58 9.89 35.15
N LEU A 830 9.09 8.69 34.97
CA LEU A 830 10.35 8.23 35.55
C LEU A 830 11.33 7.94 34.42
N ASP A 831 12.56 8.40 34.53
CA ASP A 831 13.64 7.94 33.64
C ASP A 831 14.15 6.55 34.04
N VAL A 832 15.16 6.03 33.32
CA VAL A 832 15.70 4.68 33.54
C VAL A 832 16.30 4.47 34.93
N ASP A 833 16.72 5.55 35.60
CA ASP A 833 17.30 5.53 36.95
C ASP A 833 16.26 5.88 38.03
N SER A 834 14.97 5.95 37.67
CA SER A 834 13.84 6.27 38.55
C SER A 834 13.79 7.71 39.05
N ASN A 835 14.47 8.65 38.39
CA ASN A 835 14.32 10.08 38.69
C ASN A 835 13.00 10.58 38.11
N THR A 836 12.36 11.52 38.81
CA THR A 836 11.09 12.10 38.34
C THR A 836 11.34 13.15 37.26
N VAL A 837 10.68 12.97 36.11
CA VAL A 837 10.68 13.89 34.98
C VAL A 837 9.25 14.38 34.74
N ASN A 838 9.02 15.66 34.98
CA ASN A 838 7.77 16.33 34.63
C ASN A 838 7.91 16.99 33.25
N PRO A 839 6.80 17.21 32.52
CA PRO A 839 6.87 17.88 31.25
C PRO A 839 7.27 19.36 31.34
N GLY A 840 7.92 19.88 30.30
CA GLY A 840 8.25 21.30 30.16
C GLY A 840 7.09 22.20 29.75
N ASN A 841 5.98 21.63 29.25
CA ASN A 841 4.81 22.35 28.78
C ASN A 841 3.54 21.84 29.47
N GLN A 842 2.53 22.71 29.56
CA GLN A 842 1.19 22.43 30.09
C GLN A 842 0.16 23.21 29.27
N LYS A 843 -1.13 22.90 29.42
CA LYS A 843 -2.24 23.58 28.73
C LYS A 843 -2.07 23.59 27.21
N VAL A 844 -1.85 22.40 26.64
CA VAL A 844 -1.51 22.28 25.22
C VAL A 844 -2.73 22.46 24.33
N ASN A 845 -3.94 22.20 24.85
CA ASN A 845 -5.19 22.41 24.13
C ASN A 845 -5.72 23.85 24.26
N GLY A 846 -4.83 24.84 24.41
CA GLY A 846 -5.20 26.25 24.55
C GLY A 846 -5.31 26.70 25.99
N THR A 847 -6.00 27.82 26.22
CA THR A 847 -6.17 28.33 27.59
C THR A 847 -7.36 27.67 28.26
N ALA A 848 -7.37 27.60 29.60
CA ALA A 848 -8.49 27.02 30.37
C ALA A 848 -9.86 27.63 29.99
N ALA A 849 -9.90 28.92 29.65
CA ALA A 849 -11.13 29.62 29.25
C ALA A 849 -11.46 29.54 27.76
N ALA A 850 -10.51 29.13 26.91
CA ALA A 850 -10.63 29.07 25.45
C ALA A 850 -9.79 27.91 24.89
N PRO A 851 -10.28 26.66 25.00
CA PRO A 851 -9.67 25.50 24.41
C PRO A 851 -9.77 25.52 22.87
N THR A 852 -8.87 24.80 22.20
CA THR A 852 -8.78 24.76 20.72
C THR A 852 -9.30 23.50 20.05
N GLN A 853 -9.51 22.43 20.82
CA GLN A 853 -10.19 21.21 20.40
C GLN A 853 -11.39 21.01 21.32
N VAL A 854 -12.57 21.18 20.74
CA VAL A 854 -13.86 21.20 21.43
C VAL A 854 -14.76 20.08 20.91
N LEU A 855 -15.41 19.40 21.85
CA LEU A 855 -16.48 18.45 21.59
C LEU A 855 -17.83 19.11 21.93
N THR A 856 -18.61 19.43 20.89
CA THR A 856 -20.00 19.84 21.04
C THR A 856 -20.90 18.61 21.14
N VAL A 857 -21.75 18.53 22.15
CA VAL A 857 -22.71 17.45 22.37
C VAL A 857 -24.14 17.97 22.21
N LYS A 858 -24.85 17.49 21.19
CA LYS A 858 -26.26 17.83 20.93
C LYS A 858 -27.22 16.72 21.34
N ASN A 859 -28.50 17.08 21.46
CA ASN A 859 -29.58 16.15 21.85
C ASN A 859 -29.97 15.14 20.76
N ASN A 860 -29.97 15.58 19.50
CA ASN A 860 -30.35 14.79 18.33
C ASN A 860 -29.73 15.39 17.06
N GLY A 861 -29.69 14.60 15.99
CA GLY A 861 -29.41 15.11 14.66
C GLY A 861 -30.68 15.53 13.94
N SER A 862 -30.54 16.01 12.71
CA SER A 862 -31.64 16.50 11.89
C SER A 862 -31.81 15.68 10.60
N MET A 863 -32.96 15.81 9.95
CA MET A 863 -33.24 15.18 8.67
C MET A 863 -33.96 16.15 7.72
N THR A 864 -33.72 15.99 6.43
CA THR A 864 -34.42 16.68 5.35
C THR A 864 -34.98 15.67 4.36
N LEU A 865 -36.18 15.94 3.84
CA LEU A 865 -36.83 15.16 2.79
C LEU A 865 -36.86 15.97 1.49
N ALA A 866 -36.55 15.34 0.35
CA ALA A 866 -36.58 15.98 -0.96
C ALA A 866 -36.94 15.00 -2.07
N THR A 867 -37.34 15.51 -3.23
CA THR A 867 -37.40 14.71 -4.47
C THR A 867 -35.98 14.39 -4.92
N SER A 868 -35.74 13.15 -5.37
CA SER A 868 -34.44 12.79 -5.92
C SER A 868 -34.31 13.34 -7.35
N ALA A 869 -33.11 13.79 -7.72
CA ALA A 869 -32.87 14.41 -9.03
C ALA A 869 -33.08 13.47 -10.22
N ASP A 870 -32.99 12.15 -9.99
CA ASP A 870 -33.28 11.10 -10.96
C ASP A 870 -34.66 10.45 -10.74
N SER A 871 -35.58 11.17 -10.08
CA SER A 871 -36.98 10.77 -10.02
C SER A 871 -37.56 10.60 -11.43
N PRO A 872 -38.44 9.60 -11.66
CA PRO A 872 -39.04 9.37 -12.96
C PRO A 872 -39.66 10.65 -13.56
N GLN A 873 -39.33 10.92 -14.82
CA GLN A 873 -40.01 11.93 -15.62
C GLN A 873 -41.43 11.50 -15.92
N LYS A 874 -42.25 12.44 -16.39
CA LYS A 874 -43.59 12.19 -16.92
C LYS A 874 -43.55 11.04 -17.93
N GLY A 875 -44.48 10.08 -17.84
CA GLY A 875 -44.42 8.88 -18.65
C GLY A 875 -45.73 8.12 -18.75
N ALA A 876 -45.88 7.32 -19.81
CA ALA A 876 -46.98 6.39 -19.98
C ALA A 876 -46.74 5.08 -19.21
N ILE A 877 -47.79 4.57 -18.58
CA ILE A 877 -47.86 3.29 -17.90
C ILE A 877 -49.10 2.55 -18.41
N TYR A 878 -49.03 1.24 -18.61
CA TYR A 878 -50.18 0.44 -19.06
C TYR A 878 -50.81 -0.41 -17.94
N TRP A 879 -52.09 -0.76 -18.09
CA TRP A 879 -52.78 -1.67 -17.16
C TRP A 879 -52.11 -3.03 -17.07
N GLY A 880 -51.93 -3.54 -15.85
CA GLY A 880 -51.21 -4.78 -15.59
C GLY A 880 -49.68 -4.69 -15.72
N GLN A 881 -49.11 -3.51 -15.98
CA GLN A 881 -47.66 -3.31 -15.95
C GLN A 881 -47.11 -3.57 -14.53
N ALA A 882 -46.10 -4.44 -14.43
CA ALA A 882 -45.39 -4.69 -13.19
C ALA A 882 -44.23 -3.71 -12.99
N ASN A 883 -43.95 -3.35 -11.74
CA ASN A 883 -42.81 -2.55 -11.32
C ASN A 883 -42.60 -1.25 -12.11
N ALA A 884 -43.70 -0.55 -12.43
CA ALA A 884 -43.67 0.72 -13.14
C ALA A 884 -43.08 1.82 -12.24
N PRO A 885 -42.06 2.57 -12.69
CA PRO A 885 -41.45 3.61 -11.87
C PRO A 885 -42.39 4.82 -11.71
N VAL A 886 -42.63 5.26 -10.48
CA VAL A 886 -43.57 6.36 -10.17
C VAL A 886 -42.86 7.59 -9.63
N SER A 887 -42.13 7.47 -8.53
CA SER A 887 -41.44 8.57 -7.87
C SER A 887 -40.15 8.10 -7.21
N LYS A 888 -39.24 9.02 -6.91
CA LYS A 888 -38.02 8.74 -6.14
C LYS A 888 -37.72 9.87 -5.18
N PHE A 889 -37.45 9.55 -3.94
CA PHE A 889 -37.22 10.51 -2.85
C PHE A 889 -35.82 10.37 -2.28
N ARG A 890 -35.27 11.48 -1.77
CA ARG A 890 -34.00 11.55 -1.06
C ARG A 890 -34.23 11.99 0.37
N LEU A 891 -33.74 11.20 1.31
CA LEU A 891 -33.72 11.50 2.73
C LEU A 891 -32.28 11.79 3.11
N SER A 892 -32.00 12.93 3.75
CA SER A 892 -30.63 13.29 4.15
C SER A 892 -30.58 13.63 5.64
N SER A 893 -29.58 13.10 6.35
CA SER A 893 -29.41 13.35 7.79
C SER A 893 -28.10 14.10 8.08
N THR A 894 -28.12 14.88 9.16
CA THR A 894 -26.96 15.63 9.68
C THR A 894 -26.76 15.30 11.16
N ASP A 895 -25.51 15.26 11.61
CA ASP A 895 -25.04 15.00 12.98
C ASP A 895 -25.28 13.57 13.52
N GLU A 896 -26.29 12.83 13.04
CA GLU A 896 -26.47 11.39 13.34
C GLU A 896 -27.11 10.61 12.19
N GLY A 897 -26.88 9.29 12.17
CA GLY A 897 -27.59 8.37 11.28
C GLY A 897 -29.00 8.08 11.80
N GLN A 898 -29.92 7.79 10.88
CA GLN A 898 -31.34 7.70 11.18
C GLN A 898 -31.93 6.39 10.63
N TYR A 899 -32.64 5.65 11.47
CA TYR A 899 -33.45 4.51 11.03
C TYR A 899 -34.87 4.95 10.72
N ILE A 900 -35.38 4.54 9.58
CA ILE A 900 -36.75 4.82 9.19
C ILE A 900 -37.67 3.71 9.71
N GLU A 901 -38.68 4.08 10.50
CA GLU A 901 -39.67 3.14 11.03
C GLU A 901 -41.04 3.29 10.36
N LYS A 902 -41.32 4.43 9.72
CA LYS A 902 -42.55 4.61 8.93
C LYS A 902 -42.36 5.57 7.75
N LEU A 903 -42.88 5.17 6.60
CA LEU A 903 -43.06 6.01 5.41
C LEU A 903 -44.46 5.80 4.85
N THR A 904 -45.13 6.90 4.52
CA THR A 904 -46.46 6.88 3.92
C THR A 904 -46.44 7.62 2.60
N PHE A 905 -47.03 7.00 1.58
CA PHE A 905 -47.18 7.61 0.26
C PHE A 905 -48.64 7.78 -0.09
N THR A 906 -49.01 8.93 -0.65
CA THR A 906 -50.39 9.26 -1.04
C THR A 906 -50.43 9.91 -2.41
N ALA A 907 -51.54 9.76 -3.14
CA ALA A 907 -51.80 10.59 -4.32
C ALA A 907 -52.03 12.07 -3.94
N SER A 908 -51.59 13.00 -4.78
CA SER A 908 -51.43 14.43 -4.44
C SER A 908 -52.74 15.19 -4.24
N ASP A 909 -53.79 14.85 -4.99
CA ASP A 909 -55.08 15.52 -4.93
C ASP A 909 -56.29 14.56 -5.02
N SER A 910 -57.51 15.08 -4.94
CA SER A 910 -58.73 14.27 -4.99
C SER A 910 -58.95 13.54 -6.33
N THR A 911 -58.46 14.11 -7.43
CA THR A 911 -58.54 13.54 -8.77
C THR A 911 -57.56 12.38 -8.90
N GLU A 912 -56.30 12.61 -8.56
CA GLU A 912 -55.25 11.60 -8.56
C GLU A 912 -55.55 10.46 -7.58
N ASN A 913 -56.18 10.76 -6.43
CA ASN A 913 -56.63 9.74 -5.49
C ASN A 913 -57.59 8.75 -6.16
N THR A 914 -58.58 9.27 -6.89
CA THR A 914 -59.51 8.42 -7.64
C THR A 914 -58.78 7.61 -8.72
N HIS A 915 -57.82 8.23 -9.41
CA HIS A 915 -57.02 7.57 -10.45
C HIS A 915 -56.15 6.45 -9.90
N ALA A 916 -55.31 6.74 -8.89
CA ALA A 916 -54.41 5.80 -8.26
C ALA A 916 -55.18 4.67 -7.56
N LYS A 917 -56.26 4.97 -6.83
CA LYS A 917 -57.12 3.95 -6.21
C LYS A 917 -57.65 2.94 -7.23
N ASN A 918 -58.09 3.41 -8.39
CA ASN A 918 -58.71 2.55 -9.39
C ASN A 918 -57.68 1.81 -10.26
N ASN A 919 -56.44 2.29 -10.36
CA ASN A 919 -55.47 1.77 -11.33
C ASN A 919 -54.19 1.17 -10.72
N VAL A 920 -53.80 1.53 -9.49
CA VAL A 920 -52.63 0.96 -8.80
C VAL A 920 -53.06 -0.25 -7.97
N LYS A 921 -52.25 -1.31 -7.98
CA LYS A 921 -52.47 -2.55 -7.21
C LYS A 921 -51.57 -2.60 -5.99
N THR A 922 -50.27 -2.53 -6.22
CA THR A 922 -49.22 -2.69 -5.21
C THR A 922 -48.15 -1.62 -5.43
N VAL A 923 -47.63 -1.05 -4.36
CA VAL A 923 -46.48 -0.15 -4.39
C VAL A 923 -45.27 -0.89 -3.82
N HIS A 924 -44.12 -0.73 -4.46
CA HIS A 924 -42.83 -1.29 -4.09
C HIS A 924 -41.88 -0.16 -3.72
N LEU A 925 -41.22 -0.27 -2.56
CA LEU A 925 -40.11 0.60 -2.18
C LEU A 925 -38.80 -0.14 -2.34
N THR A 926 -37.82 0.48 -3.00
CA THR A 926 -36.43 0.01 -3.03
C THR A 926 -35.53 1.01 -2.33
N TYR A 927 -34.76 0.54 -1.34
CA TYR A 927 -33.91 1.36 -0.46
C TYR A 927 -32.71 0.56 0.06
N LYS A 928 -31.79 1.20 0.79
CA LYS A 928 -30.66 0.54 1.47
C LYS A 928 -30.86 0.50 2.99
N ASN A 929 -30.49 -0.61 3.62
CA ASN A 929 -30.40 -0.75 5.07
C ASN A 929 -29.03 -0.31 5.61
N LYS A 930 -28.81 -0.38 6.93
CA LYS A 930 -27.54 0.04 7.57
C LYS A 930 -26.32 -0.76 7.10
N ALA A 931 -26.51 -2.02 6.70
CA ALA A 931 -25.45 -2.86 6.13
C ALA A 931 -25.12 -2.49 4.66
N GLY A 932 -25.83 -1.51 4.07
CA GLY A 932 -25.66 -1.10 2.68
C GLY A 932 -26.36 -2.00 1.66
N SER A 933 -27.14 -2.99 2.10
CA SER A 933 -27.85 -3.91 1.20
C SER A 933 -29.09 -3.25 0.60
N THR A 934 -29.25 -3.36 -0.72
CA THR A 934 -30.47 -2.92 -1.42
C THR A 934 -31.60 -3.91 -1.18
N LEU A 935 -32.72 -3.44 -0.65
CA LEU A 935 -33.91 -4.23 -0.32
C LEU A 935 -35.13 -3.66 -1.02
N THR A 936 -36.08 -4.54 -1.36
CA THR A 936 -37.39 -4.16 -1.89
C THR A 936 -38.50 -4.68 -0.97
N THR A 937 -39.44 -3.81 -0.59
CA THR A 937 -40.65 -4.18 0.16
C THR A 937 -41.89 -3.69 -0.58
N SER A 938 -43.02 -4.38 -0.40
CA SER A 938 -44.22 -4.14 -1.20
C SER A 938 -45.47 -4.12 -0.35
N GLN A 939 -46.41 -3.21 -0.65
CA GLN A 939 -47.69 -3.10 0.03
C GLN A 939 -48.81 -2.75 -0.95
N SER A 940 -49.98 -3.36 -0.79
CA SER A 940 -51.15 -3.01 -1.59
C SER A 940 -51.66 -1.60 -1.28
N ILE A 941 -52.11 -0.88 -2.31
CA ILE A 941 -52.65 0.46 -2.11
C ILE A 941 -54.03 0.39 -1.42
N GLY A 942 -54.25 1.25 -0.42
CA GLY A 942 -55.51 1.32 0.32
C GLY A 942 -56.62 2.04 -0.44
N ASN A 943 -57.85 1.95 0.08
CA ASN A 943 -59.04 2.59 -0.50
C ASN A 943 -59.02 4.13 -0.54
N ALA A 944 -58.06 4.75 0.15
CA ALA A 944 -57.82 6.19 0.17
C ALA A 944 -56.66 6.60 -0.76
N ALA A 945 -56.24 5.73 -1.69
CA ALA A 945 -55.07 5.92 -2.56
C ALA A 945 -53.76 6.22 -1.80
N SER A 946 -53.56 5.50 -0.71
CA SER A 946 -52.42 5.65 0.18
C SER A 946 -51.80 4.30 0.51
N VAL A 947 -50.50 4.27 0.76
CA VAL A 947 -49.78 3.08 1.17
C VAL A 947 -48.85 3.41 2.34
N ASN A 948 -48.88 2.56 3.38
CA ASN A 948 -48.09 2.74 4.59
C ASN A 948 -47.07 1.60 4.69
N PHE A 949 -45.80 1.96 4.81
CA PHE A 949 -44.71 1.04 5.10
C PHE A 949 -44.24 1.28 6.53
N ALA A 950 -44.22 0.21 7.33
CA ALA A 950 -43.83 0.27 8.73
C ALA A 950 -42.85 -0.86 9.05
N TRP A 951 -41.82 -0.53 9.81
CA TRP A 951 -40.81 -1.46 10.30
C TRP A 951 -40.81 -1.45 11.82
N SER A 952 -40.62 -2.61 12.44
CA SER A 952 -40.51 -2.70 13.90
C SER A 952 -39.18 -2.11 14.38
N THR A 953 -39.19 -1.50 15.55
CA THR A 953 -37.95 -1.09 16.22
C THR A 953 -37.00 -2.29 16.37
N GLY A 954 -35.75 -2.12 15.95
CA GLY A 954 -34.74 -3.18 15.97
C GLY A 954 -34.71 -4.10 14.73
N ASP A 955 -35.58 -3.89 13.74
CA ASP A 955 -35.48 -4.58 12.45
C ASP A 955 -34.20 -4.14 11.70
N ALA A 956 -33.31 -5.09 11.39
CA ALA A 956 -32.07 -4.85 10.65
C ALA A 956 -32.30 -4.48 9.17
N ASN A 957 -33.48 -4.76 8.63
CA ASN A 957 -33.85 -4.51 7.25
C ASN A 957 -34.56 -3.18 7.04
N ARG A 958 -34.75 -2.36 8.08
CA ARG A 958 -35.35 -1.03 7.92
C ARG A 958 -34.45 -0.07 7.12
N PRO A 959 -35.02 0.89 6.38
CA PRO A 959 -34.23 1.88 5.67
C PRO A 959 -33.33 2.67 6.63
N TYR A 960 -32.10 2.95 6.21
CA TYR A 960 -31.12 3.66 7.02
C TYR A 960 -30.50 4.82 6.25
N VAL A 961 -30.60 6.01 6.82
CA VAL A 961 -29.92 7.21 6.33
C VAL A 961 -28.61 7.35 7.13
N PRO A 962 -27.43 7.26 6.50
CA PRO A 962 -26.17 7.40 7.22
C PRO A 962 -25.96 8.83 7.74
N GLN A 963 -25.22 8.95 8.85
CA GLN A 963 -24.79 10.25 9.38
C GLN A 963 -24.13 11.09 8.28
N ASP A 964 -24.50 12.38 8.21
CA ASP A 964 -23.96 13.36 7.26
C ASP A 964 -24.01 12.90 5.80
N SER A 965 -25.06 12.16 5.46
CA SER A 965 -25.25 11.53 4.15
C SER A 965 -26.74 11.40 3.79
N SER A 966 -27.02 10.72 2.67
CA SER A 966 -28.38 10.57 2.16
C SER A 966 -28.71 9.15 1.69
N LEU A 967 -29.99 8.84 1.70
CA LEU A 967 -30.60 7.63 1.18
C LEU A 967 -31.62 8.00 0.11
N ASP A 968 -31.49 7.37 -1.06
CA ASP A 968 -32.53 7.42 -2.09
C ASP A 968 -33.52 6.26 -1.93
N ILE A 969 -34.82 6.55 -2.04
CA ILE A 969 -35.93 5.59 -1.98
C ILE A 969 -36.69 5.65 -3.29
N ALA A 970 -36.67 4.55 -4.06
CA ALA A 970 -37.43 4.41 -5.30
C ALA A 970 -38.82 3.84 -5.03
N VAL A 971 -39.84 4.46 -5.61
CA VAL A 971 -41.25 4.08 -5.49
C VAL A 971 -41.73 3.61 -6.85
N ASN A 972 -42.02 2.31 -6.94
CA ASN A 972 -42.54 1.67 -8.14
C ASN A 972 -43.93 1.08 -7.86
N ALA A 973 -44.73 0.85 -8.90
CA ALA A 973 -46.09 0.34 -8.78
C ALA A 973 -46.37 -0.83 -9.72
N ASP A 974 -47.09 -1.83 -9.22
CA ASP A 974 -47.81 -2.78 -10.06
C ASP A 974 -49.19 -2.20 -10.36
N MET A 975 -49.57 -2.21 -11.63
CA MET A 975 -50.85 -1.68 -12.09
C MET A 975 -51.92 -2.78 -12.11
N LYS A 976 -53.17 -2.40 -11.84
CA LYS A 976 -54.33 -3.28 -11.96
C LYS A 976 -54.55 -3.66 -13.42
N THR A 977 -54.98 -4.90 -13.64
CA THR A 977 -55.53 -5.36 -14.91
C THR A 977 -56.99 -4.91 -15.07
N LYS A 978 -57.54 -5.06 -16.28
CA LYS A 978 -58.98 -4.82 -16.52
C LYS A 978 -59.87 -5.72 -15.65
N THR A 979 -59.52 -7.01 -15.53
CA THR A 979 -60.25 -7.98 -14.69
C THR A 979 -60.22 -7.61 -13.20
N GLU A 980 -59.15 -6.96 -12.75
CA GLU A 980 -59.02 -6.43 -11.38
C GLU A 980 -59.70 -5.07 -11.18
N GLY A 981 -60.46 -4.60 -12.18
CA GLY A 981 -61.29 -3.40 -12.08
C GLY A 981 -60.57 -2.08 -12.41
N ALA A 982 -59.48 -2.12 -13.20
CA ALA A 982 -58.91 -0.89 -13.75
C ALA A 982 -59.95 -0.19 -14.64
N THR A 983 -60.17 1.11 -14.43
CA THR A 983 -61.19 1.90 -15.14
C THR A 983 -60.59 3.21 -15.66
N PRO A 984 -60.96 3.66 -16.88
CA PRO A 984 -60.84 5.07 -17.23
C PRO A 984 -61.83 5.87 -16.38
N THR A 985 -61.51 7.09 -15.97
CA THR A 985 -62.34 7.81 -15.00
C THR A 985 -63.49 8.62 -15.56
N ASN A 986 -63.72 8.68 -16.88
CA ASN A 986 -64.97 9.17 -17.44
C ASN A 986 -65.23 8.58 -18.84
N ALA A 987 -66.51 8.44 -19.21
CA ALA A 987 -66.97 7.96 -20.52
C ALA A 987 -66.64 8.92 -21.71
N SER A 988 -65.76 9.91 -21.49
CA SER A 988 -65.15 10.80 -22.48
C SER A 988 -63.68 10.93 -22.08
N PRO A 989 -62.70 10.81 -23.01
CA PRO A 989 -61.31 10.49 -22.68
C PRO A 989 -60.57 11.66 -22.01
N ALA A 990 -60.75 11.82 -20.69
CA ALA A 990 -59.83 12.56 -19.85
C ALA A 990 -58.69 11.62 -19.42
N SER A 991 -57.45 12.11 -19.50
CA SER A 991 -56.27 11.31 -19.17
C SER A 991 -56.30 10.84 -17.71
N VAL A 992 -56.04 9.56 -17.46
CA VAL A 992 -55.81 9.04 -16.10
C VAL A 992 -54.36 9.32 -15.75
N TYR A 993 -54.12 10.04 -14.66
CA TYR A 993 -52.77 10.36 -14.19
C TYR A 993 -52.71 10.37 -12.66
N PHE A 994 -51.54 10.10 -12.11
CA PHE A 994 -51.28 10.21 -10.68
C PHE A 994 -49.78 10.40 -10.43
N SER A 995 -49.46 11.02 -9.31
CA SER A 995 -48.16 10.89 -8.65
C SER A 995 -48.35 10.25 -7.26
N LEU A 996 -47.25 9.83 -6.64
CA LEU A 996 -47.26 9.34 -5.25
C LEU A 996 -46.26 10.17 -4.46
N ASP A 997 -46.79 10.96 -3.53
CA ASP A 997 -46.08 11.90 -2.67
C ASP A 997 -45.66 11.24 -1.37
N LEU A 998 -44.50 11.60 -0.83
CA LEU A 998 -44.11 11.24 0.53
C LEU A 998 -44.70 12.27 1.51
N VAL A 999 -45.53 11.83 2.45
CA VAL A 999 -46.23 12.74 3.36
C VAL A 999 -45.67 12.75 4.78
N ASP A 1000 -45.63 13.93 5.40
CA ASP A 1000 -45.24 14.14 6.78
C ASP A 1000 -46.36 13.75 7.77
N LYS A 1001 -47.61 13.73 7.30
CA LYS A 1001 -48.81 13.51 8.10
C LYS A 1001 -49.82 12.64 7.37
N TYR A 1002 -50.36 11.66 8.09
CA TYR A 1002 -51.41 10.80 7.54
C TYR A 1002 -52.52 10.54 8.56
N ASN A 1003 -53.78 10.61 8.10
CA ASN A 1003 -54.98 10.43 8.93
C ASN A 1003 -54.94 11.23 10.25
N GLY A 1004 -54.55 12.51 10.16
CA GLY A 1004 -54.48 13.43 11.30
C GLY A 1004 -53.24 13.30 12.20
N SER A 1005 -52.32 12.35 11.95
CA SER A 1005 -51.15 12.10 12.80
C SER A 1005 -49.82 12.20 12.02
N HIS A 1006 -48.86 12.96 12.55
CA HIS A 1006 -47.53 13.12 11.97
C HIS A 1006 -46.70 11.82 12.09
N ALA A 1007 -46.79 11.12 13.23
CA ALA A 1007 -46.19 9.79 13.42
C ALA A 1007 -46.79 8.69 12.51
N ASN A 1008 -47.89 8.98 11.80
CA ASN A 1008 -48.45 8.10 10.76
C ASN A 1008 -48.00 8.46 9.34
N GLY A 1009 -47.52 9.68 9.09
CA GLY A 1009 -46.93 10.05 7.80
C GLY A 1009 -45.48 9.62 7.71
N PHE A 1010 -44.67 10.15 8.64
CA PHE A 1010 -43.24 9.90 8.70
C PHE A 1010 -42.80 9.57 10.14
N ARG A 1011 -41.89 8.60 10.28
CA ARG A 1011 -41.22 8.35 11.56
C ARG A 1011 -39.81 7.80 11.36
N ALA A 1012 -38.82 8.46 11.96
CA ALA A 1012 -37.44 8.01 12.05
C ALA A 1012 -36.94 8.01 13.50
N VAL A 1013 -35.86 7.28 13.76
CA VAL A 1013 -35.21 7.18 15.08
C VAL A 1013 -33.70 7.32 14.91
N GLY A 1014 -33.10 8.25 15.65
CA GLY A 1014 -31.65 8.46 15.67
C GLY A 1014 -30.91 7.22 16.15
N ASP A 1015 -29.86 6.81 15.44
CA ASP A 1015 -29.05 5.62 15.74
C ASP A 1015 -28.26 5.76 17.06
N GLY A 1016 -27.82 6.98 17.37
CA GLY A 1016 -27.12 7.31 18.62
C GLY A 1016 -28.07 7.74 19.74
N SER A 1017 -28.85 8.80 19.51
CA SER A 1017 -29.69 9.41 20.56
C SER A 1017 -30.94 8.59 20.92
N GLY A 1018 -31.43 7.75 20.03
CA GLY A 1018 -32.77 7.15 20.13
C GLY A 1018 -33.91 8.17 20.01
N THR A 1019 -33.63 9.42 19.63
CA THR A 1019 -34.65 10.46 19.49
C THR A 1019 -35.53 10.18 18.28
N VAL A 1020 -36.83 10.39 18.43
CA VAL A 1020 -37.81 10.20 17.35
C VAL A 1020 -37.94 11.49 16.56
N LEU A 1021 -37.80 11.39 15.23
CA LEU A 1021 -38.17 12.44 14.29
C LEU A 1021 -39.48 12.04 13.59
N ASP A 1022 -40.42 12.96 13.50
CA ASP A 1022 -41.69 12.81 12.80
C ASP A 1022 -42.05 14.08 12.01
N GLY A 1023 -43.22 14.13 11.37
CA GLY A 1023 -43.66 15.31 10.61
C GLY A 1023 -43.85 16.62 11.40
N THR A 1024 -43.57 16.65 12.72
CA THR A 1024 -43.48 17.91 13.48
C THR A 1024 -42.04 18.43 13.62
N SER A 1025 -41.05 17.60 13.27
CA SER A 1025 -39.63 17.94 13.32
C SER A 1025 -39.26 18.90 12.19
N SER A 1026 -38.34 19.83 12.45
CA SER A 1026 -37.87 20.79 11.44
C SER A 1026 -37.41 20.09 10.15
N ASN A 1027 -37.82 20.64 9.01
CA ASN A 1027 -37.48 20.18 7.65
C ASN A 1027 -38.05 18.80 7.24
N ILE A 1028 -39.01 18.27 8.01
CA ILE A 1028 -39.81 17.09 7.62
C ILE A 1028 -41.17 17.58 7.15
N ASN A 1029 -41.25 17.93 5.86
CA ASN A 1029 -42.47 18.39 5.20
C ASN A 1029 -42.91 17.38 4.14
N ASP A 1030 -44.16 17.49 3.67
CA ASP A 1030 -44.63 16.79 2.46
C ASP A 1030 -43.70 17.03 1.26
N VAL A 1031 -43.38 15.95 0.54
CA VAL A 1031 -42.57 15.97 -0.66
C VAL A 1031 -43.39 15.42 -1.83
N LEU A 1032 -43.74 16.32 -2.76
CA LEU A 1032 -44.48 15.98 -3.96
C LEU A 1032 -43.69 15.03 -4.87
N GLY A 1033 -44.36 14.09 -5.52
CA GLY A 1033 -43.82 13.34 -6.63
C GLY A 1033 -43.41 14.29 -7.75
N SER A 1034 -42.23 14.08 -8.33
CA SER A 1034 -41.69 15.06 -9.28
C SER A 1034 -42.54 15.24 -10.54
N ASN A 1035 -43.27 14.22 -10.99
CA ASN A 1035 -44.07 14.24 -12.21
C ASN A 1035 -45.21 13.22 -12.16
N ASP A 1036 -46.32 13.57 -12.81
CA ASP A 1036 -47.44 12.65 -13.01
C ASP A 1036 -47.10 11.52 -13.98
N GLN A 1037 -47.58 10.32 -13.64
CA GLN A 1037 -47.55 9.16 -14.52
C GLN A 1037 -48.94 8.93 -15.13
N TYR A 1038 -48.98 8.74 -16.44
CA TYR A 1038 -50.23 8.63 -17.21
C TYR A 1038 -50.55 7.17 -17.51
N VAL A 1039 -51.76 6.76 -17.16
CA VAL A 1039 -52.20 5.38 -17.23
C VAL A 1039 -53.10 5.16 -18.44
N TYR A 1040 -52.78 4.14 -19.22
CA TYR A 1040 -53.56 3.71 -20.38
C TYR A 1040 -53.87 2.22 -20.28
N ARG A 1041 -54.92 1.75 -20.97
CA ARG A 1041 -55.08 0.31 -21.14
C ARG A 1041 -54.06 -0.26 -22.13
N VAL A 1042 -53.82 0.48 -23.21
CA VAL A 1042 -52.74 0.25 -24.18
C VAL A 1042 -52.32 1.59 -24.77
N TYR A 1043 -51.03 1.76 -25.02
CA TYR A 1043 -50.49 2.94 -25.70
C TYR A 1043 -49.41 2.57 -26.73
N PRO A 1044 -49.17 3.41 -27.75
CA PRO A 1044 -48.11 3.18 -28.72
C PRO A 1044 -46.74 3.56 -28.16
N GLU A 1045 -45.80 2.64 -28.16
CA GLU A 1045 -44.37 2.98 -28.12
C GLU A 1045 -43.84 2.95 -29.55
N ILE A 1046 -43.26 4.06 -29.99
CA ILE A 1046 -42.81 4.23 -31.37
C ILE A 1046 -41.30 4.22 -31.41
N ALA A 1047 -40.69 3.32 -32.18
CA ALA A 1047 -39.25 3.30 -32.37
C ALA A 1047 -38.91 3.51 -33.84
N GLN A 1048 -37.95 4.40 -34.12
CA GLN A 1048 -37.43 4.56 -35.46
C GLN A 1048 -36.68 3.28 -35.89
N VAL A 1049 -36.92 2.86 -37.13
CA VAL A 1049 -36.19 1.76 -37.75
C VAL A 1049 -35.24 2.37 -38.78
N ALA A 1050 -33.96 1.99 -38.70
CA ALA A 1050 -32.95 2.53 -39.60
C ALA A 1050 -33.24 2.18 -41.07
N LEU A 1051 -32.98 3.14 -41.95
CA LEU A 1051 -33.00 2.94 -43.40
C LEU A 1051 -31.60 2.62 -43.90
N ALA A 1052 -31.49 1.82 -44.96
CA ALA A 1052 -30.20 1.53 -45.59
C ALA A 1052 -29.74 2.71 -46.48
N ALA A 1053 -28.47 3.09 -46.37
CA ALA A 1053 -27.83 4.06 -47.26
C ALA A 1053 -27.54 3.43 -48.65
N PRO A 1054 -27.45 4.22 -49.74
CA PRO A 1054 -27.51 5.68 -49.81
C PRO A 1054 -28.94 6.26 -49.82
N TYR A 1055 -29.14 7.38 -49.11
CA TYR A 1055 -30.41 8.10 -49.03
C TYR A 1055 -30.62 8.98 -50.28
N SER A 1056 -31.12 8.39 -51.38
CA SER A 1056 -31.35 9.08 -52.66
C SER A 1056 -32.81 9.49 -52.85
N PHE A 1057 -33.04 10.68 -53.44
CA PHE A 1057 -34.37 11.14 -53.85
C PHE A 1057 -34.83 10.62 -55.23
N THR A 1058 -34.28 9.52 -55.73
CA THR A 1058 -34.68 8.96 -57.03
C THR A 1058 -35.84 7.98 -56.88
N GLY A 1059 -36.73 7.91 -57.90
CA GLY A 1059 -37.91 7.03 -57.87
C GLY A 1059 -38.93 7.43 -56.80
N THR A 1060 -39.35 6.45 -55.98
CA THR A 1060 -40.28 6.62 -54.84
C THR A 1060 -39.56 6.27 -53.54
N PRO A 1061 -38.70 7.18 -53.01
CA PRO A 1061 -37.83 6.86 -51.89
C PRO A 1061 -38.61 6.68 -50.60
N THR A 1062 -38.18 5.71 -49.78
CA THR A 1062 -38.66 5.57 -48.41
C THR A 1062 -37.92 6.55 -47.53
N VAL A 1063 -38.63 7.47 -46.90
CA VAL A 1063 -38.05 8.62 -46.20
C VAL A 1063 -38.09 8.53 -44.68
N PHE A 1064 -38.92 7.63 -44.14
CA PHE A 1064 -38.98 7.34 -42.71
C PHE A 1064 -39.47 5.91 -42.51
N LYS A 1065 -38.85 5.14 -41.61
CA LYS A 1065 -39.31 3.82 -41.21
C LYS A 1065 -39.40 3.78 -39.70
N PHE A 1066 -40.49 3.23 -39.17
CA PHE A 1066 -40.75 3.19 -37.74
C PHE A 1066 -41.55 1.94 -37.38
N SER A 1067 -41.46 1.53 -36.13
CA SER A 1067 -42.25 0.45 -35.56
C SER A 1067 -43.13 1.00 -34.45
N ILE A 1068 -44.31 0.41 -34.31
CA ILE A 1068 -45.25 0.69 -33.23
C ILE A 1068 -45.38 -0.61 -32.42
N THR A 1069 -44.98 -0.55 -31.16
CA THR A 1069 -45.24 -1.60 -30.18
C THR A 1069 -46.44 -1.20 -29.34
N ALA A 1070 -47.45 -2.07 -29.29
CA ALA A 1070 -48.61 -1.86 -28.42
C ALA A 1070 -48.23 -2.21 -26.97
N ARG A 1071 -47.95 -1.20 -26.14
CA ARG A 1071 -47.65 -1.38 -24.72
C ARG A 1071 -48.94 -1.61 -23.94
N GLY A 1072 -49.28 -2.89 -23.78
CA GLY A 1072 -50.48 -3.39 -23.12
C GLY A 1072 -50.41 -4.90 -22.96
N LEU A 1073 -51.33 -5.49 -22.20
CA LEU A 1073 -51.47 -6.94 -22.08
C LEU A 1073 -52.08 -7.55 -23.35
N SER A 1074 -51.95 -8.88 -23.52
CA SER A 1074 -52.45 -9.59 -24.70
C SER A 1074 -53.96 -9.53 -24.93
N ASP A 1075 -54.73 -9.07 -23.93
CA ASP A 1075 -56.17 -8.89 -23.98
C ASP A 1075 -56.60 -7.47 -24.40
N SER A 1076 -55.65 -6.58 -24.71
CA SER A 1076 -55.91 -5.26 -25.30
C SER A 1076 -55.45 -5.19 -26.75
N THR A 1077 -56.04 -4.27 -27.52
CA THR A 1077 -55.66 -4.03 -28.92
C THR A 1077 -55.49 -2.54 -29.16
N LEU A 1078 -54.30 -2.11 -29.58
CA LEU A 1078 -54.05 -0.74 -30.03
C LEU A 1078 -54.64 -0.60 -31.44
N ARG A 1079 -55.51 0.40 -31.69
CA ARG A 1079 -56.08 0.64 -33.02
C ARG A 1079 -55.82 2.05 -33.54
N PHE A 1080 -55.63 2.10 -34.85
CA PHE A 1080 -55.74 3.29 -35.71
C PHE A 1080 -56.73 2.91 -36.81
N ASP A 1081 -58.02 3.20 -36.63
CA ASP A 1081 -59.12 2.77 -37.50
C ASP A 1081 -60.08 3.92 -37.84
N ASN A 1082 -61.05 3.67 -38.73
CA ASN A 1082 -62.03 4.66 -39.18
C ASN A 1082 -63.48 4.41 -38.70
N GLU A 1083 -63.70 3.49 -37.75
CA GLU A 1083 -65.04 3.08 -37.35
C GLU A 1083 -65.75 4.08 -36.39
N ALA A 1084 -65.01 4.98 -35.73
CA ALA A 1084 -65.54 6.07 -34.92
C ALA A 1084 -65.21 7.46 -35.50
N ALA A 1085 -65.94 8.51 -35.07
CA ALA A 1085 -65.63 9.90 -35.46
C ALA A 1085 -64.33 10.37 -34.77
N GLY A 1086 -63.22 10.27 -35.49
CA GLY A 1086 -61.86 10.48 -34.99
C GLY A 1086 -61.05 9.23 -35.25
N SER A 1087 -60.31 9.23 -36.36
CA SER A 1087 -59.53 8.10 -36.85
C SER A 1087 -58.09 8.28 -36.39
N GLY A 1088 -57.60 7.38 -35.53
CA GLY A 1088 -56.30 7.49 -34.90
C GLY A 1088 -55.21 7.97 -35.87
N SER A 1089 -54.43 8.97 -35.49
CA SER A 1089 -53.63 9.76 -36.42
C SER A 1089 -52.19 9.94 -35.98
N PHE A 1090 -51.27 10.08 -36.92
CA PHE A 1090 -49.89 10.51 -36.67
C PHE A 1090 -49.60 11.83 -37.40
N LYS A 1091 -49.14 12.83 -36.67
CA LYS A 1091 -48.68 14.12 -37.22
C LYS A 1091 -47.15 14.19 -37.22
N PHE A 1092 -46.56 14.05 -38.39
CA PHE A 1092 -45.12 14.17 -38.63
C PHE A 1092 -44.74 15.60 -39.01
N GLY A 1093 -43.57 16.05 -38.56
CA GLY A 1093 -42.93 17.26 -39.08
C GLY A 1093 -42.06 16.95 -40.30
N VAL A 1094 -42.14 17.80 -41.31
CA VAL A 1094 -41.29 17.73 -42.51
C VAL A 1094 -40.42 18.99 -42.56
N VAL A 1095 -39.10 18.79 -42.73
CA VAL A 1095 -38.11 19.86 -42.81
C VAL A 1095 -37.28 19.68 -44.08
N SER A 1096 -37.05 20.76 -44.82
CA SER A 1096 -36.19 20.76 -45.99
C SER A 1096 -35.43 22.08 -46.18
N SER A 1097 -34.31 22.05 -46.91
CA SER A 1097 -33.65 23.22 -47.48
C SER A 1097 -33.80 23.24 -49.01
N GLY A 1098 -33.63 24.42 -49.62
CA GLY A 1098 -33.66 24.57 -51.08
C GLY A 1098 -34.91 25.27 -51.62
N GLN A 1099 -35.05 25.28 -52.95
CA GLN A 1099 -36.09 26.02 -53.65
C GLN A 1099 -37.43 25.24 -53.65
N TYR A 1100 -38.17 25.32 -52.54
CA TYR A 1100 -39.58 24.90 -52.48
C TYR A 1100 -40.48 26.01 -53.08
N ILE A 1101 -41.37 25.64 -54.00
CA ILE A 1101 -42.36 26.54 -54.64
C ILE A 1101 -43.71 26.35 -53.93
N VAL A 1102 -44.13 27.34 -53.13
CA VAL A 1102 -45.48 27.38 -52.54
C VAL A 1102 -46.37 28.23 -53.43
N GLY A 1103 -47.55 27.74 -53.81
CA GLY A 1103 -48.64 28.60 -54.31
C GLY A 1103 -49.16 28.38 -55.74
N GLU A 1104 -48.68 27.39 -56.50
CA GLU A 1104 -49.17 27.09 -57.87
C GLU A 1104 -49.77 25.67 -58.00
N GLY A 1105 -50.49 25.18 -56.99
CA GLY A 1105 -51.10 23.83 -57.04
C GLY A 1105 -50.10 22.66 -56.99
N ALA A 1106 -48.81 22.94 -56.75
CA ALA A 1106 -47.79 21.93 -56.53
C ALA A 1106 -47.83 21.40 -55.09
N SER A 1107 -47.80 20.08 -54.92
CA SER A 1107 -47.95 19.43 -53.62
C SER A 1107 -47.14 18.14 -53.54
N THR A 1108 -46.59 17.81 -52.38
CA THR A 1108 -45.79 16.60 -52.18
C THR A 1108 -46.68 15.50 -51.62
N ALA A 1109 -46.87 14.43 -52.37
CA ALA A 1109 -47.66 13.28 -51.96
C ALA A 1109 -46.79 12.27 -51.20
N PHE A 1110 -47.31 11.83 -50.07
CA PHE A 1110 -46.72 10.84 -49.19
C PHE A 1110 -47.66 9.65 -49.03
N SER A 1111 -47.08 8.48 -48.88
CA SER A 1111 -47.83 7.25 -48.64
C SER A 1111 -47.16 6.45 -47.53
N VAL A 1112 -47.95 5.99 -46.57
CA VAL A 1112 -47.49 5.09 -45.51
C VAL A 1112 -47.90 3.67 -45.84
N TYR A 1113 -46.95 2.75 -45.72
CA TYR A 1113 -47.11 1.33 -45.99
C TYR A 1113 -46.72 0.52 -44.75
N ASP A 1114 -47.28 -0.67 -44.62
CA ASP A 1114 -46.75 -1.68 -43.70
C ASP A 1114 -45.58 -2.47 -44.33
N GLU A 1115 -44.93 -3.33 -43.54
CA GLU A 1115 -43.82 -4.17 -44.00
C GLU A 1115 -44.21 -5.21 -45.07
N GLY A 1116 -45.51 -5.47 -45.26
CA GLY A 1116 -46.05 -6.28 -46.35
C GLY A 1116 -46.21 -5.52 -47.68
N ASN A 1117 -45.76 -4.25 -47.74
CA ASN A 1117 -46.01 -3.31 -48.83
C ASN A 1117 -47.49 -3.00 -49.06
N VAL A 1118 -48.32 -3.15 -48.03
CA VAL A 1118 -49.74 -2.78 -48.11
C VAL A 1118 -49.85 -1.28 -47.86
N LEU A 1119 -50.46 -0.55 -48.79
CA LEU A 1119 -50.77 0.87 -48.61
C LEU A 1119 -51.76 1.03 -47.45
N ILE A 1120 -51.33 1.73 -46.40
CA ILE A 1120 -52.12 2.00 -45.19
C ILE A 1120 -52.87 3.32 -45.33
N ASP A 1121 -52.18 4.37 -45.74
CA ASP A 1121 -52.77 5.70 -45.93
C ASP A 1121 -51.93 6.56 -46.89
N ASN A 1122 -52.52 7.62 -47.42
CA ASN A 1122 -51.81 8.60 -48.23
C ASN A 1122 -52.28 10.02 -47.91
N ASN A 1123 -51.36 10.98 -47.89
CA ASN A 1123 -51.69 12.38 -47.71
C ASN A 1123 -50.72 13.26 -48.49
N THR A 1124 -51.09 14.52 -48.68
CA THR A 1124 -50.40 15.48 -49.52
C THR A 1124 -50.04 16.72 -48.70
N LEU A 1125 -48.76 17.09 -48.72
CA LEU A 1125 -48.24 18.28 -48.07
C LEU A 1125 -48.31 19.49 -49.02
N THR A 1126 -48.99 20.55 -48.59
CA THR A 1126 -49.16 21.82 -49.33
C THR A 1126 -48.47 23.01 -48.67
N GLN A 1127 -47.93 22.83 -47.45
CA GLN A 1127 -47.28 23.88 -46.65
C GLN A 1127 -45.77 23.99 -46.95
N ASP A 1128 -45.14 25.14 -46.68
CA ASP A 1128 -43.68 25.34 -46.84
C ASP A 1128 -42.88 24.59 -45.77
N ALA A 1129 -42.02 23.67 -46.19
CA ALA A 1129 -41.16 22.87 -45.32
C ALA A 1129 -39.78 23.50 -45.02
N LYS A 1130 -39.53 24.75 -45.44
CA LYS A 1130 -38.26 25.46 -45.15
C LYS A 1130 -38.07 25.77 -43.66
N THR A 1131 -36.83 25.63 -43.20
CA THR A 1131 -36.41 25.88 -41.80
C THR A 1131 -36.65 27.29 -41.29
N SER A 1132 -36.84 28.28 -42.17
CA SER A 1132 -37.10 29.68 -41.81
C SER A 1132 -38.59 29.98 -41.56
N SER A 1133 -39.49 29.02 -41.77
CA SER A 1133 -40.91 29.16 -41.45
C SER A 1133 -41.14 28.98 -39.94
N PRO A 1134 -41.91 29.86 -39.26
CA PRO A 1134 -42.22 29.73 -37.83
C PRO A 1134 -43.04 28.47 -37.52
N ASN A 1135 -43.69 27.88 -38.52
CA ASN A 1135 -44.42 26.61 -38.42
C ASN A 1135 -43.69 25.55 -39.25
N VAL A 1136 -43.31 24.45 -38.61
CA VAL A 1136 -42.80 23.25 -39.29
C VAL A 1136 -43.96 22.67 -40.10
N ALA A 1137 -43.77 22.45 -41.40
CA ALA A 1137 -44.78 21.81 -42.22
C ALA A 1137 -45.17 20.46 -41.61
N SER A 1138 -46.47 20.24 -41.41
CA SER A 1138 -46.97 19.01 -40.78
C SER A 1138 -47.69 18.13 -41.79
N LEU A 1139 -47.35 16.85 -41.75
CA LEU A 1139 -47.94 15.77 -42.53
C LEU A 1139 -48.70 14.86 -41.57
N THR A 1140 -50.02 14.78 -41.70
CA THR A 1140 -50.84 13.91 -40.86
C THR A 1140 -51.28 12.68 -41.64
N PHE A 1141 -51.13 11.48 -41.07
CA PHE A 1141 -51.83 10.27 -41.55
C PHE A 1141 -52.96 9.97 -40.57
N ASP A 1142 -54.17 9.79 -41.08
CA ASP A 1142 -55.38 9.58 -40.30
C ASP A 1142 -55.92 8.14 -40.41
N PHE A 1143 -55.22 7.29 -41.17
CA PHE A 1143 -55.52 5.86 -41.30
C PHE A 1143 -56.94 5.59 -41.85
N SER A 1144 -57.52 6.58 -42.52
CA SER A 1144 -58.88 6.50 -43.10
C SER A 1144 -59.02 5.42 -44.19
N SER A 1145 -57.91 5.06 -44.85
CA SER A 1145 -57.90 4.11 -45.96
C SER A 1145 -57.86 2.64 -45.52
N LYS A 1146 -57.22 2.31 -44.38
CA LYS A 1146 -57.13 0.96 -43.82
C LYS A 1146 -56.91 0.97 -42.31
N ASP A 1147 -57.64 0.11 -41.62
CA ASP A 1147 -57.50 -0.08 -40.19
C ASP A 1147 -56.19 -0.78 -39.82
N VAL A 1148 -55.54 -0.28 -38.77
CA VAL A 1148 -54.32 -0.83 -38.19
C VAL A 1148 -54.59 -1.26 -36.76
N GLU A 1149 -54.66 -2.56 -36.54
CA GLU A 1149 -54.79 -3.17 -35.22
C GLU A 1149 -53.50 -3.86 -34.78
N ILE A 1150 -53.07 -3.64 -33.54
CA ILE A 1150 -51.89 -4.25 -32.94
C ILE A 1150 -52.26 -4.79 -31.56
N GLY A 1151 -52.28 -6.12 -31.40
CA GLY A 1151 -52.53 -6.75 -30.09
C GLY A 1151 -51.46 -6.36 -29.07
N GLY A 1152 -51.84 -6.21 -27.79
CA GLY A 1152 -50.91 -5.80 -26.74
C GLY A 1152 -49.71 -6.75 -26.63
N GLY A 1153 -48.52 -6.16 -26.53
CA GLY A 1153 -47.23 -6.84 -26.55
C GLY A 1153 -46.69 -7.14 -27.96
N LEU A 1154 -47.47 -6.90 -29.01
CA LEU A 1154 -47.03 -7.08 -30.40
C LEU A 1154 -46.51 -5.77 -31.01
N THR A 1155 -45.71 -5.91 -32.07
CA THR A 1155 -45.11 -4.81 -32.82
C THR A 1155 -45.47 -4.91 -34.29
N LYS A 1156 -45.79 -3.78 -34.94
CA LYS A 1156 -45.90 -3.66 -36.40
C LYS A 1156 -44.96 -2.57 -36.92
N THR A 1157 -44.43 -2.78 -38.13
CA THR A 1157 -43.47 -1.87 -38.76
C THR A 1157 -44.10 -1.19 -39.98
N PHE A 1158 -43.86 0.12 -40.10
CA PHE A 1158 -44.37 0.98 -41.14
C PHE A 1158 -43.24 1.78 -41.79
N TYR A 1159 -43.45 2.18 -43.04
CA TYR A 1159 -42.55 3.08 -43.74
C TYR A 1159 -43.31 4.11 -44.57
N ILE A 1160 -42.77 5.33 -44.64
CA ILE A 1160 -43.32 6.46 -45.39
C ILE A 1160 -42.51 6.63 -46.67
N GLN A 1161 -43.18 6.69 -47.81
CA GLN A 1161 -42.60 7.01 -49.12
C GLN A 1161 -43.05 8.37 -49.63
N ILE A 1162 -42.20 9.01 -50.42
CA ILE A 1162 -42.61 10.12 -51.29
C ILE A 1162 -42.95 9.56 -52.66
N THR A 1163 -44.14 9.84 -53.17
CA THR A 1163 -44.63 9.30 -54.44
C THR A 1163 -44.35 10.22 -55.64
N ASN A 1164 -44.11 11.52 -55.40
CA ASN A 1164 -43.78 12.50 -56.43
C ASN A 1164 -42.58 13.41 -56.07
N PRO A 1165 -41.40 12.86 -55.71
CA PRO A 1165 -40.30 13.65 -55.13
C PRO A 1165 -39.74 14.74 -56.06
N ASN A 1166 -39.99 14.65 -57.37
CA ASN A 1166 -39.49 15.62 -58.35
C ASN A 1166 -40.35 16.89 -58.48
N THR A 1167 -41.56 16.92 -57.89
CA THR A 1167 -42.49 18.06 -58.03
C THR A 1167 -42.04 19.27 -57.22
N ASN A 1168 -41.64 19.06 -55.96
CA ASN A 1168 -41.30 20.15 -55.03
C ASN A 1168 -39.85 20.13 -54.54
N TYR A 1169 -39.10 19.07 -54.84
CA TYR A 1169 -37.68 18.91 -54.51
C TYR A 1169 -36.85 18.73 -55.80
N ALA A 1170 -37.16 19.55 -56.82
CA ALA A 1170 -36.58 19.49 -58.16
C ALA A 1170 -35.08 19.90 -58.18
N LYS A 1171 -34.33 19.30 -59.10
CA LYS A 1171 -32.88 19.52 -59.28
C LYS A 1171 -32.62 20.81 -60.06
N THR A 1172 -32.25 21.92 -59.42
CA THR A 1172 -31.35 22.95 -60.01
C THR A 1172 -31.07 24.09 -59.04
N THR A 1173 -29.78 24.37 -58.76
CA THR A 1173 -29.28 25.74 -58.89
C THR A 1173 -27.98 25.72 -59.68
N ASP A 1174 -27.81 26.68 -60.59
CA ASP A 1174 -26.59 26.89 -61.37
C ASP A 1174 -25.43 27.47 -60.54
N THR A 1175 -25.49 27.38 -59.21
CA THR A 1175 -24.66 28.20 -58.28
C THR A 1175 -23.67 27.43 -57.42
N GLY A 1176 -23.59 26.10 -57.53
CA GLY A 1176 -22.58 25.30 -56.82
C GLY A 1176 -22.63 25.36 -55.29
N ARG A 1177 -23.79 25.69 -54.69
CA ARG A 1177 -23.99 25.68 -53.23
C ARG A 1177 -24.41 24.30 -52.72
N ALA A 1178 -24.17 24.07 -51.42
CA ALA A 1178 -24.29 22.80 -50.69
C ALA A 1178 -25.60 22.03 -50.96
N ALA A 1179 -25.53 20.70 -50.87
CA ALA A 1179 -26.65 19.78 -51.11
C ALA A 1179 -27.89 20.17 -50.29
N ASP A 1180 -29.02 20.33 -50.98
CA ASP A 1180 -30.31 20.53 -50.33
C ASP A 1180 -30.64 19.30 -49.47
N TYR A 1181 -31.12 19.53 -48.25
CA TYR A 1181 -31.44 18.46 -47.30
C TYR A 1181 -32.96 18.34 -47.09
N PHE A 1182 -33.41 17.14 -46.75
CA PHE A 1182 -34.79 16.86 -46.34
C PHE A 1182 -34.83 15.80 -45.24
N GLN A 1183 -35.76 15.95 -44.31
CA GLN A 1183 -35.96 15.05 -43.17
C GLN A 1183 -37.43 15.03 -42.73
N VAL A 1184 -37.94 13.82 -42.45
CA VAL A 1184 -39.19 13.62 -41.72
C VAL A 1184 -38.86 13.36 -40.24
N ARG A 1185 -39.59 13.98 -39.32
CA ARG A 1185 -39.41 13.82 -37.87
C ARG A 1185 -40.75 13.65 -37.17
N LEU A 1186 -40.75 12.93 -36.06
CA LEU A 1186 -41.89 12.82 -35.15
C LEU A 1186 -41.48 13.44 -33.82
N LEU A 1187 -42.16 14.51 -33.40
CA LEU A 1187 -41.84 15.25 -32.19
C LEU A 1187 -42.79 14.88 -31.04
N ASP A 1188 -42.53 15.40 -29.85
CA ASP A 1188 -43.44 15.33 -28.69
C ASP A 1188 -43.54 16.71 -28.02
N ASN A 1189 -43.86 17.73 -28.84
CA ASN A 1189 -43.86 19.14 -28.45
C ASN A 1189 -45.27 19.76 -28.43
N GLU A 1190 -46.31 19.03 -28.83
CA GLU A 1190 -47.71 19.44 -28.74
C GLU A 1190 -48.59 18.22 -28.41
N ALA A 1191 -49.75 18.45 -27.78
CA ALA A 1191 -50.69 17.37 -27.46
C ALA A 1191 -51.42 16.90 -28.72
N GLY A 1192 -51.76 15.61 -28.79
CA GLY A 1192 -52.51 15.04 -29.92
C GLY A 1192 -51.71 14.88 -31.23
N LEU A 1193 -50.37 14.85 -31.16
CA LEU A 1193 -49.52 14.46 -32.30
C LEU A 1193 -49.76 13.01 -32.72
N ILE A 1194 -50.09 12.16 -31.76
CA ILE A 1194 -50.45 10.77 -31.98
C ILE A 1194 -51.80 10.54 -31.29
N ASN A 1195 -52.80 10.15 -32.06
CA ASN A 1195 -54.13 9.79 -31.55
C ASN A 1195 -54.34 8.31 -31.81
N TRP A 1196 -54.87 7.57 -30.83
CA TRP A 1196 -55.11 6.13 -30.96
C TRP A 1196 -56.32 5.69 -30.16
N VAL A 1197 -56.91 4.56 -30.52
CA VAL A 1197 -57.93 3.92 -29.69
C VAL A 1197 -57.24 3.03 -28.64
N ALA A 1198 -57.30 3.44 -27.38
CA ALA A 1198 -56.72 2.73 -26.25
C ALA A 1198 -57.58 1.53 -25.77
N ASP A 1199 -58.62 1.17 -26.52
CA ASP A 1199 -59.41 -0.04 -26.35
C ASP A 1199 -60.08 -0.21 -24.98
N TYR A 1200 -60.39 0.84 -24.22
CA TYR A 1200 -60.92 0.69 -22.84
C TYR A 1200 -62.13 -0.27 -22.71
N ASN A 1201 -63.04 -0.26 -23.69
CA ASN A 1201 -64.30 -1.02 -23.65
C ASN A 1201 -64.34 -2.27 -24.54
N ASN A 1202 -63.25 -2.70 -25.19
CA ASN A 1202 -63.27 -3.76 -26.23
C ASN A 1202 -64.23 -3.46 -27.40
N GLY A 1203 -64.57 -2.19 -27.61
CA GLY A 1203 -65.45 -1.75 -28.69
C GLY A 1203 -64.64 -1.04 -29.76
N THR A 1204 -64.98 -1.31 -31.02
CA THR A 1204 -64.35 -0.67 -32.19
C THR A 1204 -64.87 0.75 -32.44
N THR A 1205 -65.93 1.17 -31.73
CA THR A 1205 -66.51 2.52 -31.82
C THR A 1205 -66.01 3.47 -30.71
N ALA A 1206 -64.86 3.19 -30.09
CA ALA A 1206 -64.34 3.98 -28.98
C ALA A 1206 -63.68 5.28 -29.48
N ALA A 1207 -63.78 6.36 -28.69
CA ALA A 1207 -63.16 7.64 -29.03
C ALA A 1207 -61.63 7.57 -28.95
N ASP A 1208 -60.96 8.36 -29.78
CA ASP A 1208 -59.51 8.52 -29.78
C ASP A 1208 -58.97 9.04 -28.44
N THR A 1209 -57.83 8.48 -28.05
CA THR A 1209 -56.97 8.95 -26.97
C THR A 1209 -55.85 9.78 -27.58
N ALA A 1210 -55.80 11.06 -27.22
CA ALA A 1210 -54.75 11.97 -27.68
C ALA A 1210 -53.46 11.82 -26.85
N SER A 1211 -52.30 11.84 -27.52
CA SER A 1211 -51.01 11.84 -26.85
C SER A 1211 -50.85 13.07 -25.96
N VAL A 1212 -50.40 12.84 -24.72
CA VAL A 1212 -50.03 13.92 -23.80
C VAL A 1212 -48.56 14.28 -24.00
N THR A 1213 -48.26 15.57 -24.16
CA THR A 1213 -46.89 16.07 -24.37
C THR A 1213 -45.93 15.57 -23.29
N GLY A 1214 -44.79 15.02 -23.71
CA GLY A 1214 -43.69 14.55 -22.88
C GLY A 1214 -43.91 13.16 -22.24
N THR A 1215 -44.89 12.38 -22.71
CA THR A 1215 -45.34 11.15 -22.03
C THR A 1215 -44.88 9.88 -22.76
N LEU A 1216 -44.68 9.95 -24.08
CA LEU A 1216 -44.24 8.82 -24.89
C LEU A 1216 -42.70 8.86 -25.01
N LYS A 1217 -42.03 8.08 -24.14
CA LYS A 1217 -40.58 8.13 -23.89
C LYS A 1217 -39.66 7.94 -25.11
N SER A 1218 -40.18 7.50 -26.25
CA SER A 1218 -39.42 7.21 -27.46
C SER A 1218 -39.39 8.35 -28.47
N LEU A 1219 -39.94 9.53 -28.14
CA LEU A 1219 -39.94 10.73 -28.96
C LEU A 1219 -39.03 11.82 -28.36
N PRO A 1220 -38.43 12.72 -29.18
CA PRO A 1220 -38.57 12.85 -30.63
C PRO A 1220 -37.75 11.83 -31.44
N LEU A 1221 -38.24 11.50 -32.64
CA LEU A 1221 -37.55 10.66 -33.63
C LEU A 1221 -37.22 11.47 -34.88
N TYR A 1222 -36.02 11.27 -35.42
CA TYR A 1222 -35.50 12.03 -36.56
C TYR A 1222 -35.11 11.08 -37.69
N GLY A 1223 -35.79 11.19 -38.84
CA GLY A 1223 -35.48 10.41 -40.03
C GLY A 1223 -34.07 10.65 -40.53
N PRO A 1224 -33.54 9.79 -41.43
CA PRO A 1224 -32.27 10.11 -42.06
C PRO A 1224 -32.39 11.40 -42.88
N THR A 1225 -31.31 12.18 -42.86
CA THR A 1225 -31.20 13.37 -43.70
C THR A 1225 -30.89 12.91 -45.12
N PHE A 1226 -31.85 13.08 -46.02
CA PHE A 1226 -31.62 12.88 -47.44
C PHE A 1226 -30.90 14.12 -47.98
N GLN A 1227 -29.85 13.89 -48.74
CA GLN A 1227 -29.13 14.91 -49.48
C GLN A 1227 -29.21 14.54 -50.96
N ARG A 1228 -29.53 15.51 -51.82
CA ARG A 1228 -29.60 15.27 -53.26
C ARG A 1228 -28.40 15.81 -54.00
#